data_AF-A0A2H5TYL7-F1
#
_entry.id   AF-A0A2H5TYL7-F1
#
_cell.length_a   1.000
_cell.length_b   1.000
_cell.length_c   1.000
_cell.angle_alpha   90.00
_cell.angle_beta   90.00
_cell.angle_gamma   90.00
#
_symmetry.space_group_name_H-M   'P 1'
#
loop_
_entity.id
_entity.type
_entity.pdbx_description
1 polymer ?
#
loop_
_entity_poly.entity_id
_entity_poly.type
_entity_poly.pdbx_seq_one_letter_code
_entity_poly.pdbx_strand_id
1 'polypeptide(L)'
;MSDNKQIQNSENTNEWINWIEEAIDKEHLNYYEYNQFTDIQEIGAGGFGRVYRANWKNTKKQLALKSFFNLNNITMKEIVCELKIQRKVDFHDNIIRCCGITKFESENQISNNYMLVMEYADGGSLRNYLKKNFSKLTWDDKFNMAYQLAYAVSCLHNEGIIHRDLHSGNILVHQNTIKLADFGLSKRIGASSNFQSKLFGMVPYVDPKSFSRRSNNNNQMYTLNEKSDVYSVGVLLWEVSSGRPPFYAEGEEYDVSLILEISQGLRETVVPDTPDEYVKIYTKCWDGEPDNRPTIYQVVDLLKAIITKTDIIMENHQLLNEKELNEVPLSTNNSESRGELSQLIQNFNEMNTKEIDNIIMENPQLLNEQELNEVPLSTNNSESRGELSQLIQNFNEMNTKEIDNIAVVNEQEKFSTEKDVNRIVGETNDLIFKLYNKGIEWKLIKEQVIEYFHNYNTNSQEIYNWLSNNQNNSNSIFLLGYFNYFGIEINKNNEKAFKLFINASEKDHILAQFFVGECYFYGHGTIKNEKLAFEYCEKVADRNYATGQLEAGYSYENGIGIEKDLKKAFYWYEKAANNGNIIAKHNLGDCYLNGNGVKKDHNKAFELFKQSANGGYSSGILMLGYCYEEGIGTKIDMQKAFELYQKSANLGNEIAQYNIGTMYENGNGITKNKDKAIYWYEKSAKRGYQDAQNRLKILQKESTIHKIKSLFFK
;
A
#
# COMPACT_ATOMS: atom_id res chain seq x y z
N MET A 1 -45.24 -42.48 26.51
CA MET A 1 -45.44 -41.16 27.13
C MET A 1 -44.12 -40.72 27.73
N SER A 2 -43.37 -39.91 26.98
CA SER A 2 -42.57 -38.79 27.47
C SER A 2 -41.78 -38.26 26.28
N ASP A 3 -42.33 -37.19 25.72
CA ASP A 3 -41.71 -36.34 24.71
C ASP A 3 -40.39 -35.78 25.22
N ASN A 4 -39.34 -35.89 24.41
CA ASN A 4 -38.21 -34.97 24.47
C ASN A 4 -38.00 -34.43 23.06
N LYS A 5 -38.67 -33.31 22.80
CA LYS A 5 -38.39 -32.40 21.69
C LYS A 5 -36.91 -32.03 21.74
N GLN A 6 -36.11 -32.56 20.82
CA GLN A 6 -34.92 -31.86 20.38
C GLN A 6 -35.38 -30.56 19.73
N ILE A 7 -35.13 -29.45 20.43
CA ILE A 7 -35.20 -28.11 19.86
C ILE A 7 -34.12 -28.07 18.78
N GLN A 8 -34.55 -28.19 17.52
CA GLN A 8 -33.75 -27.80 16.37
C GLN A 8 -33.60 -26.28 16.42
N ASN A 9 -32.44 -25.80 16.90
CA ASN A 9 -31.98 -24.46 16.57
C ASN A 9 -31.62 -24.45 15.08
N SER A 10 -32.58 -24.10 14.23
CA SER A 10 -32.40 -23.92 12.78
C SER A 10 -32.87 -22.54 12.29
N GLU A 11 -32.86 -21.54 13.16
CA GLU A 11 -33.27 -20.17 12.84
C GLU A 11 -32.06 -19.23 12.88
N ASN A 12 -31.29 -19.15 11.78
CA ASN A 12 -30.63 -17.89 11.37
C ASN A 12 -29.98 -17.84 9.97
N THR A 13 -30.28 -18.77 9.06
CA THR A 13 -29.56 -18.87 7.76
C THR A 13 -30.17 -18.12 6.57
N ASN A 14 -31.28 -17.37 6.69
CA ASN A 14 -32.09 -17.00 5.50
C ASN A 14 -32.41 -15.52 5.26
N GLU A 15 -32.02 -14.55 6.09
CA GLU A 15 -32.48 -13.15 5.87
C GLU A 15 -31.99 -12.55 4.53
N TRP A 16 -30.69 -12.70 4.19
CA TRP A 16 -30.15 -12.14 2.95
C TRP A 16 -30.59 -12.90 1.70
N ILE A 17 -30.86 -14.20 1.83
CA ILE A 17 -31.46 -15.01 0.76
C ILE A 17 -32.89 -14.53 0.53
N ASN A 18 -33.68 -14.38 1.59
CA ASN A 18 -35.04 -13.84 1.50
C ASN A 18 -35.05 -12.44 0.89
N TRP A 19 -34.07 -11.60 1.21
CA TRP A 19 -33.93 -10.28 0.58
C TRP A 19 -33.74 -10.37 -0.93
N ILE A 20 -32.91 -11.30 -1.42
CA ILE A 20 -32.69 -11.51 -2.86
C ILE A 20 -33.95 -12.05 -3.52
N GLU A 21 -34.58 -13.07 -2.94
CA GLU A 21 -35.81 -13.66 -3.47
C GLU A 21 -36.94 -12.62 -3.51
N GLU A 22 -37.13 -11.82 -2.45
CA GLU A 22 -38.09 -10.73 -2.41
C GLU A 22 -37.79 -9.65 -3.46
N ALA A 23 -36.51 -9.34 -3.69
CA ALA A 23 -36.10 -8.39 -4.73
C ALA A 23 -36.38 -8.94 -6.14
N ILE A 24 -36.30 -10.26 -6.35
CA ILE A 24 -36.68 -10.91 -7.60
C ILE A 24 -38.20 -10.88 -7.78
N ASP A 25 -38.95 -11.30 -6.76
CA ASP A 25 -40.42 -11.35 -6.77
C ASP A 25 -41.07 -9.98 -7.02
N LYS A 26 -40.45 -8.92 -6.48
CA LYS A 26 -40.88 -7.53 -6.68
C LYS A 26 -40.31 -6.87 -7.94
N GLU A 27 -39.66 -7.64 -8.82
CA GLU A 27 -39.06 -7.18 -10.08
C GLU A 27 -38.02 -6.05 -9.89
N HIS A 28 -37.40 -5.95 -8.71
CA HIS A 28 -36.31 -5.01 -8.44
C HIS A 28 -34.95 -5.56 -8.84
N LEU A 29 -34.84 -6.87 -9.03
CA LEU A 29 -33.66 -7.57 -9.48
C LEU A 29 -34.04 -8.58 -10.55
N ASN A 30 -33.46 -8.46 -11.75
CA ASN A 30 -33.72 -9.41 -12.82
C ASN A 30 -33.16 -10.80 -12.47
N TYR A 31 -33.99 -11.83 -12.62
CA TYR A 31 -33.56 -13.22 -12.52
C TYR A 31 -33.33 -13.82 -13.92
N TYR A 32 -32.20 -14.50 -14.10
CA TYR A 32 -31.82 -15.18 -15.32
C TYR A 32 -31.81 -16.68 -15.07
N GLU A 33 -32.61 -17.43 -15.84
CA GLU A 33 -32.61 -18.89 -15.82
C GLU A 33 -31.25 -19.45 -16.25
N TYR A 34 -30.58 -20.22 -15.39
CA TYR A 34 -29.21 -20.67 -15.66
C TYR A 34 -29.11 -21.51 -16.94
N ASN A 35 -30.12 -22.34 -17.23
CA ASN A 35 -30.17 -23.22 -18.40
C ASN A 35 -30.26 -22.48 -19.75
N GLN A 36 -30.52 -21.18 -19.75
CA GLN A 36 -30.54 -20.33 -20.95
C GLN A 36 -29.16 -19.76 -21.29
N PHE A 37 -28.15 -19.98 -20.44
CA PHE A 37 -26.75 -19.70 -20.74
C PHE A 37 -26.11 -20.85 -21.53
N THR A 38 -25.39 -20.49 -22.59
CA THR A 38 -24.66 -21.43 -23.45
C THR A 38 -23.23 -20.94 -23.67
N ASP A 39 -22.34 -21.81 -24.16
CA ASP A 39 -20.91 -21.47 -24.36
C ASP A 39 -20.24 -20.87 -23.11
N ILE A 40 -20.47 -21.51 -21.96
CA ILE A 40 -19.94 -21.05 -20.67
C ILE A 40 -18.44 -21.34 -20.63
N GLN A 41 -17.62 -20.29 -20.62
CA GLN A 41 -16.16 -20.37 -20.60
C GLN A 41 -15.62 -19.61 -19.39
N GLU A 42 -14.76 -20.24 -18.59
CA GLU A 42 -14.08 -19.56 -17.48
C GLU A 42 -13.09 -18.52 -18.04
N ILE A 43 -13.23 -17.27 -17.64
CA ILE A 43 -12.40 -16.14 -18.09
C ILE A 43 -11.56 -15.53 -16.97
N GLY A 44 -11.81 -15.91 -15.71
CA GLY A 44 -11.01 -15.48 -14.57
C GLY A 44 -11.34 -16.22 -13.28
N ALA A 45 -10.34 -16.34 -12.41
CA ALA A 45 -10.47 -16.93 -11.08
C ALA A 45 -9.80 -16.03 -10.02
N GLY A 46 -10.62 -15.56 -9.06
CA GLY A 46 -10.20 -14.75 -7.92
C GLY A 46 -9.98 -15.60 -6.66
N GLY A 47 -9.72 -14.94 -5.53
CA GLY A 47 -9.68 -15.62 -4.22
C GLY A 47 -11.06 -16.05 -3.70
N PHE A 48 -12.11 -15.40 -4.20
CA PHE A 48 -13.47 -15.53 -3.66
C PHE A 48 -14.47 -16.17 -4.63
N GLY A 49 -14.05 -16.45 -5.86
CA GLY A 49 -14.95 -16.89 -6.90
C GLY A 49 -14.32 -17.02 -8.29
N ARG A 50 -15.17 -17.35 -9.27
CA ARG A 50 -14.80 -17.46 -10.68
C ARG A 50 -15.70 -16.58 -11.51
N VAL A 51 -15.21 -16.17 -12.67
CA VAL A 51 -15.95 -15.39 -13.65
C VAL A 51 -15.98 -16.18 -14.95
N TYR A 52 -17.18 -16.32 -15.51
CA TYR A 52 -17.41 -17.03 -16.77
C TYR A 52 -17.99 -16.07 -17.80
N ARG A 53 -17.59 -16.19 -19.06
CA ARG A 53 -18.33 -15.63 -20.19
C ARG A 53 -19.41 -16.63 -20.60
N ALA A 54 -20.61 -16.15 -20.89
CA ALA A 54 -21.68 -16.97 -21.45
C ALA A 54 -22.52 -16.21 -22.48
N ASN A 55 -23.09 -16.94 -23.44
CA ASN A 55 -24.07 -16.41 -24.38
C ASN A 55 -25.48 -16.59 -23.81
N TRP A 56 -26.32 -15.56 -23.91
CA TRP A 56 -27.70 -15.59 -23.41
C TRP A 56 -28.72 -15.97 -24.48
N LYS A 57 -29.64 -16.92 -24.21
CA LYS A 57 -30.80 -17.28 -25.06
C LYS A 57 -30.46 -17.57 -26.54
N ASN A 58 -29.40 -18.32 -26.82
CA ASN A 58 -28.89 -18.56 -28.19
C ASN A 58 -28.67 -17.28 -29.02
N THR A 59 -28.57 -16.12 -28.37
CA THR A 59 -28.24 -14.85 -29.02
C THR A 59 -26.73 -14.66 -29.05
N LYS A 60 -26.27 -13.66 -29.81
CA LYS A 60 -24.87 -13.21 -29.76
C LYS A 60 -24.57 -12.33 -28.54
N LYS A 61 -25.54 -12.09 -27.64
CA LYS A 61 -25.34 -11.26 -26.46
C LYS A 61 -24.51 -12.03 -25.42
N GLN A 62 -23.32 -11.50 -25.13
CA GLN A 62 -22.40 -12.04 -24.14
C GLN A 62 -22.62 -11.36 -22.79
N LEU A 63 -22.63 -12.16 -21.72
CA LEU A 63 -22.71 -11.72 -20.33
C LEU A 63 -21.61 -12.40 -19.51
N ALA A 64 -21.22 -11.76 -18.41
CA ALA A 64 -20.30 -12.31 -17.44
C ALA A 64 -21.06 -12.88 -16.24
N LEU A 65 -20.75 -14.10 -15.82
CA LEU A 65 -21.33 -14.76 -14.66
C LEU A 65 -20.26 -14.84 -13.56
N LYS A 66 -20.45 -14.14 -12.43
CA LYS A 66 -19.53 -14.20 -11.28
C LYS A 66 -20.08 -15.15 -10.23
N SER A 67 -19.40 -16.27 -10.02
CA SER A 67 -19.68 -17.24 -8.97
C SER A 67 -18.84 -16.98 -7.72
N PHE A 68 -19.20 -17.64 -6.61
CA PHE A 68 -18.51 -17.53 -5.33
C PHE A 68 -18.17 -18.93 -4.79
N PHE A 69 -17.02 -19.09 -4.13
CA PHE A 69 -16.56 -20.41 -3.65
C PHE A 69 -17.23 -20.88 -2.36
N ASN A 70 -17.67 -19.96 -1.49
CA ASN A 70 -18.28 -20.28 -0.20
C ASN A 70 -19.44 -19.32 0.08
N LEU A 71 -20.67 -19.74 -0.19
CA LEU A 71 -21.87 -18.93 0.04
C LEU A 71 -22.40 -19.21 1.45
N ASN A 72 -21.76 -18.58 2.44
CA ASN A 72 -22.27 -18.51 3.80
C ASN A 72 -23.10 -17.22 4.01
N ASN A 73 -23.75 -17.08 5.17
CA ASN A 73 -24.58 -15.93 5.50
C ASN A 73 -23.85 -14.59 5.34
N ILE A 74 -22.54 -14.57 5.67
CA ILE A 74 -21.70 -13.38 5.53
C ILE A 74 -21.47 -13.02 4.05
N THR A 75 -21.12 -14.00 3.22
CA THR A 75 -20.92 -13.78 1.79
C THR A 75 -22.22 -13.32 1.12
N MET A 76 -23.36 -13.87 1.53
CA MET A 76 -24.68 -13.42 1.06
C MET A 76 -24.96 -11.96 1.46
N LYS A 77 -24.65 -11.56 2.70
CA LYS A 77 -24.74 -10.15 3.14
C LYS A 77 -23.91 -9.24 2.25
N GLU A 78 -22.68 -9.62 1.94
CA GLU A 78 -21.78 -8.82 1.12
C GLU A 78 -22.22 -8.75 -0.34
N ILE A 79 -22.79 -9.82 -0.89
CA ILE A 79 -23.43 -9.81 -2.22
C ILE A 79 -24.61 -8.84 -2.25
N VAL A 80 -25.47 -8.85 -1.23
CA VAL A 80 -26.59 -7.89 -1.11
C VAL A 80 -26.06 -6.45 -1.00
N CYS A 81 -24.98 -6.23 -0.26
CA CYS A 81 -24.31 -4.93 -0.18
C CYS A 81 -23.82 -4.46 -1.57
N GLU A 82 -23.18 -5.35 -2.33
CA GLU A 82 -22.73 -5.04 -3.70
C GLU A 82 -23.90 -4.70 -4.62
N LEU A 83 -25.00 -5.47 -4.58
CA LEU A 83 -26.21 -5.19 -5.37
C LEU A 83 -26.83 -3.83 -5.02
N LYS A 84 -26.84 -3.46 -3.74
CA LYS A 84 -27.31 -2.14 -3.28
C LYS A 84 -26.43 -1.02 -3.80
N ILE A 85 -25.11 -1.19 -3.78
CA ILE A 85 -24.14 -0.23 -4.34
C ILE A 85 -24.36 -0.09 -5.85
N GLN A 86 -24.38 -1.21 -6.58
CA GLN A 86 -24.59 -1.25 -8.04
C GLN A 86 -25.81 -0.43 -8.46
N ARG A 87 -26.95 -0.57 -7.78
CA ARG A 87 -28.16 0.21 -8.08
C ARG A 87 -28.00 1.72 -7.92
N LYS A 88 -27.13 2.18 -7.01
CA LYS A 88 -26.87 3.61 -6.82
C LYS A 88 -26.06 4.20 -7.96
N VAL A 89 -25.26 3.40 -8.67
CA VAL A 89 -24.23 3.89 -9.59
C VAL A 89 -24.35 3.34 -11.02
N ASP A 90 -25.32 2.46 -11.30
CA ASP A 90 -25.58 1.86 -12.63
C ASP A 90 -25.92 2.87 -13.74
N PHE A 91 -26.17 4.13 -13.37
CA PHE A 91 -26.39 5.20 -14.35
C PHE A 91 -25.09 5.67 -15.05
N HIS A 92 -23.91 5.31 -14.52
CA HIS A 92 -22.64 5.83 -15.00
C HIS A 92 -21.98 4.90 -16.03
N ASP A 93 -21.71 5.40 -17.24
CA ASP A 93 -21.22 4.59 -18.37
C ASP A 93 -19.89 3.89 -18.10
N ASN A 94 -19.00 4.49 -17.29
CA ASN A 94 -17.72 3.88 -16.91
C ASN A 94 -17.80 2.91 -15.72
N ILE A 95 -18.98 2.42 -15.36
CA ILE A 95 -19.19 1.38 -14.36
C ILE A 95 -19.68 0.11 -15.03
N ILE A 96 -19.17 -1.05 -14.60
CA ILE A 96 -19.66 -2.34 -15.11
C ILE A 96 -21.08 -2.58 -14.61
N ARG A 97 -22.01 -2.78 -15.54
CA ARG A 97 -23.42 -2.93 -15.19
C ARG A 97 -23.72 -4.30 -14.58
N CYS A 98 -24.39 -4.32 -13.43
CA CYS A 98 -25.02 -5.53 -12.88
C CYS A 98 -26.39 -5.74 -13.54
N CYS A 99 -26.50 -6.75 -14.41
CA CYS A 99 -27.71 -7.03 -15.16
C CYS A 99 -28.77 -7.78 -14.33
N GLY A 100 -28.36 -8.56 -13.33
CA GLY A 100 -29.23 -9.36 -12.49
C GLY A 100 -28.51 -10.49 -11.77
N ILE A 101 -29.25 -11.54 -11.41
CA ILE A 101 -28.73 -12.73 -10.70
C ILE A 101 -29.21 -14.01 -11.40
N THR A 102 -28.45 -15.08 -11.24
CA THR A 102 -28.84 -16.44 -11.65
C THR A 102 -28.50 -17.43 -10.54
N LYS A 103 -29.12 -18.61 -10.57
CA LYS A 103 -28.91 -19.67 -9.58
C LYS A 103 -28.54 -20.97 -10.29
N PHE A 104 -27.44 -21.59 -9.85
CA PHE A 104 -27.01 -22.90 -10.33
C PHE A 104 -27.39 -24.00 -9.35
N GLU A 105 -28.21 -24.96 -9.78
CA GLU A 105 -28.57 -26.13 -8.96
C GLU A 105 -27.71 -27.33 -9.34
N SER A 106 -26.85 -27.81 -8.42
CA SER A 106 -26.11 -29.05 -8.58
C SER A 106 -26.88 -30.23 -8.00
N GLU A 107 -26.85 -31.39 -8.66
CA GLU A 107 -27.63 -32.60 -8.32
C GLU A 107 -27.36 -33.19 -6.91
N ASN A 108 -26.33 -32.73 -6.18
CA ASN A 108 -26.00 -33.17 -4.81
C ASN A 108 -26.11 -32.02 -3.78
N GLN A 109 -27.35 -31.73 -3.34
CA GLN A 109 -27.82 -31.08 -2.10
C GLN A 109 -27.16 -29.80 -1.47
N ILE A 110 -28.07 -28.84 -1.17
CA ILE A 110 -28.14 -27.86 -0.04
C ILE A 110 -27.61 -26.42 -0.21
N SER A 111 -26.73 -26.08 -1.16
CA SER A 111 -26.30 -24.68 -1.34
C SER A 111 -27.00 -23.97 -2.51
N ASN A 112 -27.71 -22.86 -2.24
CA ASN A 112 -28.18 -21.95 -3.27
C ASN A 112 -26.96 -21.27 -3.91
N ASN A 113 -26.52 -21.73 -5.09
CA ASN A 113 -25.36 -21.14 -5.76
C ASN A 113 -25.76 -19.94 -6.61
N TYR A 114 -26.02 -18.81 -5.94
CA TYR A 114 -26.24 -17.54 -6.63
C TYR A 114 -24.97 -17.06 -7.35
N MET A 115 -25.16 -16.52 -8.54
CA MET A 115 -24.13 -15.88 -9.35
C MET A 115 -24.63 -14.51 -9.82
N LEU A 116 -23.75 -13.51 -9.82
CA LEU A 116 -24.07 -12.20 -10.40
C LEU A 116 -23.96 -12.26 -11.91
N VAL A 117 -24.97 -11.73 -12.61
CA VAL A 117 -25.01 -11.58 -14.06
C VAL A 117 -24.61 -10.15 -14.40
N MET A 118 -23.48 -9.97 -15.07
CA MET A 118 -22.83 -8.69 -15.29
C MET A 118 -22.63 -8.42 -16.79
N GLU A 119 -22.48 -7.15 -17.16
CA GLU A 119 -21.98 -6.73 -18.47
C GLU A 119 -20.63 -7.43 -18.76
N TYR A 120 -20.45 -7.89 -20.00
CA TYR A 120 -19.21 -8.52 -20.42
C TYR A 120 -18.27 -7.48 -21.07
N ALA A 121 -17.11 -7.26 -20.42
CA ALA A 121 -16.05 -6.41 -20.95
C ALA A 121 -15.06 -7.23 -21.81
N ASP A 122 -15.12 -7.04 -23.13
CA ASP A 122 -14.35 -7.79 -24.15
C ASP A 122 -12.83 -7.54 -24.09
N GLY A 123 -12.38 -6.39 -23.60
CA GLY A 123 -10.97 -6.08 -23.38
C GLY A 123 -10.37 -6.73 -22.14
N GLY A 124 -11.18 -7.33 -21.27
CA GLY A 124 -10.75 -7.92 -20.00
C GLY A 124 -10.26 -6.87 -18.99
N SER A 125 -9.43 -7.28 -18.04
CA SER A 125 -8.85 -6.35 -17.05
C SER A 125 -7.84 -5.39 -17.68
N LEU A 126 -7.74 -4.17 -17.13
CA LEU A 126 -6.81 -3.14 -17.56
C LEU A 126 -5.38 -3.67 -17.63
N ARG A 127 -4.95 -4.45 -16.64
CA ARG A 127 -3.62 -5.08 -16.63
C ARG A 127 -3.37 -5.94 -17.86
N ASN A 128 -4.33 -6.80 -18.21
CA ASN A 128 -4.21 -7.68 -19.38
C ASN A 128 -4.36 -6.91 -20.70
N TYR A 129 -5.20 -5.88 -20.71
CA TYR A 129 -5.41 -5.01 -21.86
C TYR A 129 -4.13 -4.24 -22.21
N LEU A 130 -3.50 -3.59 -21.21
CA LEU A 130 -2.22 -2.88 -21.39
C LEU A 130 -1.14 -3.85 -21.87
N LYS A 131 -1.00 -5.03 -21.25
CA LYS A 131 -0.02 -6.04 -21.69
C LYS A 131 -0.13 -6.41 -23.17
N LYS A 132 -1.34 -6.41 -23.74
CA LYS A 132 -1.58 -6.80 -25.14
C LYS A 132 -1.57 -5.63 -26.12
N ASN A 133 -2.03 -4.45 -25.69
CA ASN A 133 -2.36 -3.34 -26.59
C ASN A 133 -1.52 -2.08 -26.36
N PHE A 134 -0.61 -2.06 -25.37
CA PHE A 134 0.11 -0.83 -25.00
C PHE A 134 0.84 -0.13 -26.16
N SER A 135 1.45 -0.89 -27.08
CA SER A 135 2.14 -0.32 -28.25
C SER A 135 1.22 0.36 -29.27
N LYS A 136 -0.10 0.13 -29.17
CA LYS A 136 -1.12 0.74 -30.02
C LYS A 136 -1.78 1.96 -29.38
N LEU A 137 -1.57 2.19 -28.08
CA LEU A 137 -2.21 3.28 -27.35
C LEU A 137 -1.44 4.58 -27.54
N THR A 138 -2.14 5.58 -28.06
CA THR A 138 -1.66 6.97 -28.11
C THR A 138 -1.76 7.62 -26.74
N TRP A 139 -1.20 8.84 -26.60
CA TRP A 139 -1.39 9.60 -25.37
C TRP A 139 -2.84 10.06 -25.19
N ASP A 140 -3.57 10.32 -26.27
CA ASP A 140 -5.00 10.66 -26.20
C ASP A 140 -5.83 9.51 -25.65
N ASP A 141 -5.53 8.27 -26.09
CA ASP A 141 -6.15 7.07 -25.52
C ASP A 141 -5.86 6.98 -24.01
N LYS A 142 -4.59 7.19 -23.60
CA LYS A 142 -4.17 7.13 -22.20
C LYS A 142 -4.81 8.23 -21.34
N PHE A 143 -4.95 9.44 -21.86
CA PHE A 143 -5.64 10.54 -21.19
C PHE A 143 -7.12 10.23 -21.01
N ASN A 144 -7.78 9.72 -22.05
CA ASN A 144 -9.17 9.33 -21.99
C ASN A 144 -9.40 8.18 -20.99
N MET A 145 -8.54 7.16 -20.99
CA MET A 145 -8.61 6.09 -19.99
C MET A 145 -8.44 6.62 -18.56
N ALA A 146 -7.48 7.51 -18.33
CA ALA A 146 -7.25 8.13 -17.02
C ALA A 146 -8.45 8.97 -16.57
N TYR A 147 -9.01 9.78 -17.48
CA TYR A 147 -10.18 10.60 -17.22
C TYR A 147 -11.39 9.74 -16.87
N GLN A 148 -11.70 8.72 -17.67
CA GLN A 148 -12.83 7.82 -17.43
C GLN A 148 -12.70 7.07 -16.10
N LEU A 149 -11.48 6.64 -15.73
CA LEU A 149 -11.21 6.04 -14.42
C LEU A 149 -11.48 7.04 -13.28
N ALA A 150 -10.91 8.24 -13.36
CA ALA A 150 -11.10 9.26 -12.33
C ALA A 150 -12.57 9.69 -12.22
N TYR A 151 -13.27 9.78 -13.34
CA TYR A 151 -14.68 10.14 -13.41
C TYR A 151 -15.57 9.07 -12.77
N ALA A 152 -15.33 7.78 -13.06
CA ALA A 152 -16.01 6.68 -12.39
C ALA A 152 -15.80 6.70 -10.86
N VAL A 153 -14.57 6.95 -10.39
CA VAL A 153 -14.30 7.05 -8.94
C VAL A 153 -14.95 8.29 -8.33
N SER A 154 -15.02 9.41 -9.06
CA SER A 154 -15.73 10.61 -8.61
C SER A 154 -17.23 10.37 -8.45
N CYS A 155 -17.84 9.54 -9.31
CA CYS A 155 -19.22 9.11 -9.16
C CYS A 155 -19.43 8.32 -7.86
N LEU A 156 -18.50 7.43 -7.50
CA LEU A 156 -18.58 6.71 -6.23
C LEU A 156 -18.50 7.66 -5.02
N HIS A 157 -17.53 8.58 -5.04
CA HIS A 157 -17.33 9.53 -3.93
C HIS A 157 -18.53 10.48 -3.78
N ASN A 158 -19.17 10.89 -4.89
CA ASN A 158 -20.39 11.70 -4.85
C ASN A 158 -21.54 11.00 -4.11
N GLU A 159 -21.64 9.67 -4.24
CA GLU A 159 -22.62 8.84 -3.53
C GLU A 159 -22.17 8.42 -2.12
N GLY A 160 -21.04 8.97 -1.63
CA GLY A 160 -20.45 8.64 -0.33
C GLY A 160 -19.83 7.24 -0.26
N ILE A 161 -19.46 6.66 -1.40
CA ILE A 161 -18.95 5.29 -1.52
C ILE A 161 -17.44 5.34 -1.68
N ILE A 162 -16.72 4.69 -0.77
CA ILE A 162 -15.26 4.52 -0.84
C ILE A 162 -14.97 3.10 -1.34
N HIS A 163 -14.23 2.97 -2.44
CA HIS A 163 -14.01 1.68 -3.09
C HIS A 163 -13.05 0.78 -2.29
N ARG A 164 -11.97 1.35 -1.74
CA ARG A 164 -10.98 0.69 -0.86
C ARG A 164 -10.15 -0.44 -1.48
N ASP A 165 -10.37 -0.76 -2.75
CA ASP A 165 -9.77 -1.94 -3.43
C ASP A 165 -9.52 -1.67 -4.92
N LEU A 166 -9.13 -0.44 -5.25
CA LEU A 166 -8.82 -0.06 -6.62
C LEU A 166 -7.46 -0.63 -7.03
N HIS A 167 -7.45 -1.46 -8.06
CA HIS A 167 -6.25 -1.97 -8.73
C HIS A 167 -6.60 -2.41 -10.16
N SER A 168 -5.60 -2.63 -11.01
CA SER A 168 -5.83 -2.87 -12.45
C SER A 168 -6.48 -4.21 -12.80
N GLY A 169 -6.80 -5.02 -11.79
CA GLY A 169 -7.63 -6.22 -11.91
C GLY A 169 -9.13 -5.92 -11.77
N ASN A 170 -9.49 -4.85 -11.05
CA ASN A 170 -10.86 -4.38 -10.85
C ASN A 170 -11.26 -3.29 -11.87
N ILE A 171 -10.31 -2.83 -12.68
CA ILE A 171 -10.60 -1.98 -13.84
C ILE A 171 -10.69 -2.86 -15.06
N LEU A 172 -11.80 -2.81 -15.79
CA LEU A 172 -12.03 -3.53 -17.03
C LEU A 172 -11.98 -2.56 -18.23
N VAL A 173 -11.78 -3.11 -19.42
CA VAL A 173 -11.86 -2.36 -20.68
C VAL A 173 -12.93 -2.98 -21.56
N HIS A 174 -13.89 -2.18 -22.02
CA HIS A 174 -14.90 -2.59 -22.98
C HIS A 174 -14.90 -1.63 -24.16
N GLN A 175 -14.68 -2.12 -25.38
CA GLN A 175 -14.65 -1.26 -26.59
C GLN A 175 -13.75 -0.02 -26.42
N ASN A 176 -12.54 -0.20 -25.86
CA ASN A 176 -11.58 0.86 -25.52
C ASN A 176 -12.04 1.88 -24.46
N THR A 177 -13.13 1.62 -23.75
CA THR A 177 -13.59 2.44 -22.62
C THR A 177 -13.33 1.75 -21.28
N ILE A 178 -13.03 2.53 -20.25
CA ILE A 178 -12.89 2.03 -18.88
C ILE A 178 -14.24 1.66 -18.29
N LYS A 179 -14.27 0.50 -17.63
CA LYS A 179 -15.39 -0.01 -16.82
C LYS A 179 -14.89 -0.40 -15.43
N LEU A 180 -15.25 0.38 -14.42
CA LEU A 180 -14.95 0.09 -13.02
C LEU A 180 -15.82 -1.06 -12.52
N ALA A 181 -15.19 -2.07 -11.90
CA ALA A 181 -15.83 -3.29 -11.42
C ALA A 181 -15.44 -3.60 -9.97
N ASP A 182 -16.24 -4.45 -9.32
CA ASP A 182 -16.01 -4.99 -7.96
C ASP A 182 -15.78 -3.89 -6.91
N PHE A 183 -16.87 -3.37 -6.31
CA PHE A 183 -16.81 -2.24 -5.38
C PHE A 183 -16.32 -2.63 -3.98
N GLY A 184 -15.22 -3.38 -3.92
CA GLY A 184 -14.64 -3.90 -2.69
C GLY A 184 -15.36 -5.11 -2.11
N LEU A 185 -16.23 -5.78 -2.88
CA LEU A 185 -16.90 -7.01 -2.46
C LEU A 185 -15.86 -8.07 -2.07
N SER A 186 -14.87 -8.27 -2.94
CA SER A 186 -13.77 -9.22 -2.69
C SER A 186 -13.03 -8.90 -1.38
N LYS A 187 -12.75 -7.61 -1.11
CA LYS A 187 -12.10 -7.17 0.12
C LYS A 187 -12.96 -7.34 1.36
N ARG A 188 -14.27 -7.06 1.29
CA ARG A 188 -15.20 -7.26 2.41
C ARG A 188 -15.41 -8.75 2.74
N ILE A 189 -15.57 -9.59 1.71
CA ILE A 189 -15.61 -11.05 1.89
C ILE A 189 -14.30 -11.54 2.51
N GLY A 190 -13.14 -11.09 2.02
CA GLY A 190 -11.83 -11.45 2.57
C GLY A 190 -11.54 -10.92 3.99
N ALA A 191 -12.12 -9.80 4.39
CA ALA A 191 -12.03 -9.32 5.78
C ALA A 191 -12.87 -10.18 6.75
N SER A 192 -13.93 -10.81 6.22
CA SER A 192 -14.90 -11.58 6.99
C SER A 192 -14.68 -13.10 6.97
N SER A 193 -13.90 -13.58 6.00
CA SER A 193 -13.47 -14.96 5.88
C SER A 193 -11.97 -15.01 6.13
N ASN A 194 -11.47 -15.99 6.88
CA ASN A 194 -10.02 -16.17 7.14
C ASN A 194 -9.23 -16.57 5.86
N PHE A 195 -9.78 -16.28 4.67
CA PHE A 195 -9.26 -16.63 3.36
C PHE A 195 -8.35 -15.50 2.85
N GLN A 196 -7.06 -15.64 3.14
CA GLN A 196 -6.03 -14.75 2.60
C GLN A 196 -5.12 -15.49 1.63
N SER A 197 -5.45 -15.38 0.35
CA SER A 197 -4.48 -15.58 -0.71
C SER A 197 -4.67 -14.49 -1.76
N LYS A 198 -3.58 -13.79 -2.10
CA LYS A 198 -3.43 -12.69 -3.10
C LYS A 198 -3.39 -11.25 -2.61
N LEU A 199 -3.25 -10.97 -1.30
CA LEU A 199 -2.99 -9.60 -0.81
C LEU A 199 -1.71 -8.99 -1.42
N PHE A 200 -0.71 -9.83 -1.67
CA PHE A 200 0.56 -9.42 -2.23
C PHE A 200 0.42 -8.77 -3.62
N GLY A 201 -0.40 -9.33 -4.52
CA GLY A 201 -0.67 -8.83 -5.89
C GLY A 201 -1.17 -7.39 -6.01
N MET A 202 -1.63 -6.81 -4.90
CA MET A 202 -2.32 -5.52 -4.82
C MET A 202 -1.58 -4.50 -3.95
N VAL A 203 -0.49 -4.90 -3.26
CA VAL A 203 0.30 -4.05 -2.34
C VAL A 203 0.59 -2.65 -2.90
N PRO A 204 1.03 -2.50 -4.17
CA PRO A 204 1.39 -1.19 -4.68
C PRO A 204 0.26 -0.16 -4.71
N TYR A 205 -0.99 -0.62 -4.82
CA TYR A 205 -2.17 0.23 -4.94
C TYR A 205 -2.75 0.63 -3.58
N VAL A 206 -2.26 0.03 -2.49
CA VAL A 206 -2.78 0.26 -1.15
C VAL A 206 -2.15 1.51 -0.54
N ASP A 207 -3.00 2.35 0.07
CA ASP A 207 -2.58 3.57 0.76
C ASP A 207 -1.51 3.25 1.85
N PRO A 208 -0.29 3.81 1.76
CA PRO A 208 0.80 3.50 2.68
C PRO A 208 0.47 3.84 4.14
N LYS A 209 -0.42 4.81 4.37
CA LYS A 209 -0.80 5.19 5.74
C LYS A 209 -1.61 4.10 6.44
N SER A 210 -2.22 3.18 5.68
CA SER A 210 -2.89 2.01 6.23
C SER A 210 -1.95 0.97 6.87
N PHE A 211 -0.67 0.97 6.49
CA PHE A 211 0.36 0.11 7.09
C PHE A 211 0.88 0.67 8.42
N SER A 212 0.69 1.97 8.68
CA SER A 212 1.26 2.64 9.86
C SER A 212 0.30 2.54 11.06
N ARG A 213 0.52 1.55 11.93
CA ARG A 213 -0.35 1.27 13.10
C ARG A 213 -0.34 2.31 14.24
N ARG A 214 0.24 3.51 14.06
CA ARG A 214 0.30 4.53 15.13
C ARG A 214 0.20 5.96 14.57
N SER A 215 -0.94 6.60 14.79
CA SER A 215 -1.05 8.06 14.80
C SER A 215 -1.64 8.52 16.14
N ASN A 216 -0.77 9.04 16.99
CA ASN A 216 -1.03 9.81 18.23
C ASN A 216 -1.64 9.07 19.43
N ASN A 217 -1.54 9.74 20.60
CA ASN A 217 -1.78 9.24 21.96
C ASN A 217 -3.19 8.69 22.27
N ASN A 218 -4.03 8.49 21.26
CA ASN A 218 -5.31 7.82 21.35
C ASN A 218 -5.26 6.65 20.36
N ASN A 219 -5.53 5.42 20.81
CA ASN A 219 -5.49 4.14 20.06
C ASN A 219 -6.40 4.07 18.80
N GLN A 220 -6.55 5.14 18.00
CA GLN A 220 -7.45 5.18 16.86
C GLN A 220 -6.71 4.75 15.58
N MET A 221 -7.15 3.64 15.01
CA MET A 221 -6.59 3.07 13.78
C MET A 221 -6.96 3.95 12.57
N TYR A 222 -6.00 4.15 11.65
CA TYR A 222 -6.27 4.82 10.38
C TYR A 222 -7.31 4.03 9.59
N THR A 223 -8.40 4.69 9.22
CA THR A 223 -9.48 4.11 8.42
C THR A 223 -9.36 4.61 6.98
N LEU A 224 -9.38 3.69 6.02
CA LEU A 224 -9.33 4.04 4.59
C LEU A 224 -10.47 4.99 4.24
N ASN A 225 -10.12 6.07 3.55
CA ASN A 225 -11.02 7.15 3.18
C ASN A 225 -10.93 7.44 1.67
N GLU A 226 -11.63 8.46 1.18
CA GLU A 226 -11.60 8.87 -0.23
C GLU A 226 -10.16 9.15 -0.73
N LYS A 227 -9.28 9.68 0.12
CA LYS A 227 -7.87 9.93 -0.24
C LYS A 227 -7.08 8.65 -0.42
N SER A 228 -7.53 7.53 0.17
CA SER A 228 -6.96 6.21 -0.09
C SER A 228 -7.28 5.74 -1.52
N ASP A 229 -8.50 5.97 -2.00
CA ASP A 229 -8.85 5.69 -3.40
C ASP A 229 -8.06 6.58 -4.37
N VAL A 230 -7.86 7.86 -4.03
CA VAL A 230 -7.02 8.78 -4.83
C VAL A 230 -5.58 8.27 -4.95
N TYR A 231 -5.02 7.69 -3.88
CA TYR A 231 -3.69 7.05 -3.95
C TYR A 231 -3.68 5.92 -4.97
N SER A 232 -4.65 5.00 -4.90
CA SER A 232 -4.78 3.89 -5.85
C SER A 232 -4.96 4.37 -7.29
N VAL A 233 -5.75 5.43 -7.51
CA VAL A 233 -5.90 6.10 -8.80
C VAL A 233 -4.53 6.61 -9.30
N GLY A 234 -3.73 7.26 -8.45
CA GLY A 234 -2.37 7.67 -8.82
C GLY A 234 -1.50 6.52 -9.32
N VAL A 235 -1.51 5.38 -8.63
CA VAL A 235 -0.76 4.19 -9.04
C VAL A 235 -1.30 3.61 -10.36
N LEU A 236 -2.62 3.61 -10.57
CA LEU A 236 -3.26 3.18 -11.81
C LEU A 236 -2.90 4.09 -13.00
N LEU A 237 -2.85 5.41 -12.81
CA LEU A 237 -2.41 6.35 -13.84
C LEU A 237 -0.94 6.10 -14.22
N TRP A 238 -0.09 5.82 -13.23
CA TRP A 238 1.28 5.41 -13.50
C TRP A 238 1.33 4.11 -14.33
N GLU A 239 0.52 3.10 -14.00
CA GLU A 239 0.44 1.85 -14.78
C GLU A 239 -0.06 2.06 -16.21
N VAL A 240 -1.03 2.97 -16.42
CA VAL A 240 -1.48 3.38 -17.76
C VAL A 240 -0.35 4.06 -18.54
N SER A 241 0.49 4.85 -17.88
CA SER A 241 1.65 5.48 -18.53
C SER A 241 2.77 4.48 -18.87
N SER A 242 3.00 3.50 -18.01
CA SER A 242 4.13 2.56 -18.11
C SER A 242 3.82 1.30 -18.91
N GLY A 243 2.55 0.91 -19.00
CA GLY A 243 2.10 -0.32 -19.63
C GLY A 243 2.44 -1.59 -18.85
N ARG A 244 3.02 -1.46 -17.65
CA ARG A 244 3.47 -2.58 -16.82
C ARG A 244 2.94 -2.46 -15.38
N PRO A 245 2.77 -3.58 -14.66
CA PRO A 245 2.40 -3.52 -13.26
C PRO A 245 3.45 -2.75 -12.42
N PRO A 246 3.03 -2.02 -11.37
CA PRO A 246 3.93 -1.25 -10.50
C PRO A 246 4.88 -2.17 -9.74
N PHE A 247 6.14 -1.78 -9.60
CA PHE A 247 7.23 -2.53 -8.98
C PHE A 247 7.44 -3.93 -9.57
N TYR A 248 7.04 -4.16 -10.82
CA TYR A 248 7.19 -5.46 -11.46
C TYR A 248 8.65 -5.75 -11.82
N ALA A 249 9.16 -6.85 -11.28
CA ALA A 249 10.38 -7.52 -11.73
C ALA A 249 10.04 -8.95 -12.16
N GLU A 250 10.60 -9.40 -13.28
CA GLU A 250 10.30 -10.72 -13.84
C GLU A 250 10.75 -11.83 -12.87
N GLY A 251 9.80 -12.67 -12.46
CA GLY A 251 10.06 -13.77 -11.51
C GLY A 251 9.98 -13.40 -10.03
N GLU A 252 9.71 -12.13 -9.70
CA GLU A 252 9.54 -11.67 -8.30
C GLU A 252 8.06 -11.46 -7.98
N GLU A 253 7.59 -12.08 -6.89
CA GLU A 253 6.29 -11.74 -6.30
C GLU A 253 6.46 -10.55 -5.36
N TYR A 254 5.44 -9.69 -5.31
CA TYR A 254 5.40 -8.65 -4.28
C TYR A 254 5.50 -9.31 -2.91
N ASP A 255 6.39 -8.81 -2.06
CA ASP A 255 6.59 -9.34 -0.73
C ASP A 255 6.39 -8.26 0.32
N VAL A 256 6.53 -8.63 1.60
CA VAL A 256 6.40 -7.69 2.72
C VAL A 256 7.48 -6.61 2.67
N SER A 257 8.62 -6.86 2.03
CA SER A 257 9.69 -5.87 1.91
C SER A 257 9.25 -4.68 1.06
N LEU A 258 8.45 -4.92 0.02
CA LEU A 258 7.85 -3.86 -0.79
C LEU A 258 6.85 -3.02 0.01
N ILE A 259 6.06 -3.63 0.90
CA ILE A 259 5.14 -2.90 1.81
C ILE A 259 5.93 -1.88 2.64
N LEU A 260 7.05 -2.31 3.21
CA LEU A 260 7.92 -1.45 4.04
C LEU A 260 8.52 -0.33 3.22
N GLU A 261 9.05 -0.64 2.05
CA GLU A 261 9.67 0.35 1.19
C GLU A 261 8.65 1.41 0.78
N ILE A 262 7.45 1.01 0.36
CA ILE A 262 6.34 1.93 0.01
C ILE A 262 5.94 2.78 1.23
N SER A 263 5.85 2.18 2.42
CA SER A 263 5.56 2.87 3.68
C SER A 263 6.63 3.90 4.04
N GLN A 264 7.89 3.65 3.67
CA GLN A 264 9.04 4.55 3.88
C GLN A 264 9.20 5.59 2.77
N GLY A 265 8.29 5.63 1.81
CA GLY A 265 8.26 6.62 0.73
C GLY A 265 8.83 6.13 -0.60
N LEU A 266 9.10 4.83 -0.78
CA LEU A 266 9.38 4.27 -2.10
C LEU A 266 8.19 4.51 -3.01
N ARG A 267 8.45 5.09 -4.17
CA ARG A 267 7.51 5.25 -5.27
C ARG A 267 8.18 4.80 -6.56
N GLU A 268 7.35 4.51 -7.55
CA GLU A 268 7.84 4.20 -8.87
C GLU A 268 8.55 5.41 -9.50
N THR A 269 9.50 5.10 -10.38
CA THR A 269 10.23 6.13 -11.13
C THR A 269 9.35 6.69 -12.24
N VAL A 270 9.63 7.95 -12.64
CA VAL A 270 8.93 8.58 -13.77
C VAL A 270 9.22 7.79 -15.04
N VAL A 271 8.17 7.46 -15.79
CA VAL A 271 8.28 6.74 -17.06
C VAL A 271 8.79 7.72 -18.12
N PRO A 272 9.85 7.37 -18.89
CA PRO A 272 10.33 8.19 -20.00
C PRO A 272 9.20 8.54 -20.98
N ASP A 273 9.29 9.71 -21.60
CA ASP A 273 8.34 10.21 -22.61
C ASP A 273 6.90 10.38 -22.12
N THR A 274 6.69 10.41 -20.80
CA THR A 274 5.40 10.76 -20.19
C THR A 274 5.23 12.27 -20.07
N PRO A 275 4.13 12.86 -20.56
CA PRO A 275 3.86 14.29 -20.47
C PRO A 275 3.93 14.82 -19.04
N ASP A 276 4.65 15.92 -18.83
CA ASP A 276 4.91 16.50 -17.51
C ASP A 276 3.64 16.81 -16.72
N GLU A 277 2.57 17.27 -17.39
CA GLU A 277 1.28 17.54 -16.74
C GLU A 277 0.67 16.25 -16.17
N TYR A 278 0.79 15.13 -16.89
CA TYR A 278 0.32 13.82 -16.43
C TYR A 278 1.18 13.27 -15.28
N VAL A 279 2.51 13.44 -15.36
CA VAL A 279 3.44 13.09 -14.26
C VAL A 279 3.03 13.81 -12.97
N LYS A 280 2.77 15.11 -13.05
CA LYS A 280 2.35 15.91 -11.89
C LYS A 280 1.05 15.40 -11.27
N ILE A 281 0.09 14.94 -12.08
CA ILE A 281 -1.18 14.41 -11.58
C ILE A 281 -0.94 13.15 -10.77
N TYR A 282 -0.36 12.11 -11.37
CA TYR A 282 -0.24 10.82 -10.67
C TYR A 282 0.72 10.90 -9.49
N THR A 283 1.76 11.75 -9.58
CA THR A 283 2.70 11.93 -8.46
C THR A 283 2.10 12.65 -7.27
N LYS A 284 1.17 13.57 -7.50
CA LYS A 284 0.42 14.23 -6.43
C LYS A 284 -0.64 13.30 -5.82
N CYS A 285 -1.23 12.42 -6.63
CA CYS A 285 -2.20 11.44 -6.15
C CYS A 285 -1.59 10.41 -5.18
N TRP A 286 -0.37 9.93 -5.43
CA TRP A 286 0.26 8.90 -4.60
C TRP A 286 1.14 9.43 -3.46
N ASP A 287 0.93 10.68 -3.03
CA ASP A 287 1.68 11.28 -1.91
C ASP A 287 1.56 10.40 -0.64
N GLY A 288 2.64 10.31 0.14
CA GLY A 288 2.66 9.52 1.38
C GLY A 288 1.70 10.04 2.44
N GLU A 289 1.39 11.33 2.43
CA GLU A 289 0.47 11.98 3.36
C GLU A 289 -0.89 12.24 2.67
N PRO A 290 -1.99 11.60 3.12
CA PRO A 290 -3.31 11.76 2.50
C PRO A 290 -3.80 13.20 2.36
N ASP A 291 -3.47 14.06 3.32
CA ASP A 291 -3.88 15.47 3.32
C ASP A 291 -3.22 16.28 2.17
N ASN A 292 -2.09 15.82 1.65
CA ASN A 292 -1.40 16.45 0.52
C ASN A 292 -1.99 16.04 -0.84
N ARG A 293 -2.76 14.96 -0.89
CA ARG A 293 -3.33 14.43 -2.14
C ARG A 293 -4.49 15.33 -2.61
N PRO A 294 -4.72 15.47 -3.93
CA PRO A 294 -5.91 16.17 -4.44
C PRO A 294 -7.20 15.42 -4.07
N THR A 295 -8.35 16.05 -4.22
CA THR A 295 -9.63 15.32 -4.27
C THR A 295 -9.78 14.65 -5.63
N ILE A 296 -10.61 13.62 -5.75
CA ILE A 296 -10.83 12.98 -7.06
C ILE A 296 -11.42 13.95 -8.09
N TYR A 297 -12.26 14.90 -7.65
CA TYR A 297 -12.82 15.96 -8.50
C TYR A 297 -11.72 16.86 -9.09
N GLN A 298 -10.72 17.24 -8.29
CA GLN A 298 -9.57 17.99 -8.79
C GLN A 298 -8.75 17.19 -9.82
N VAL A 299 -8.66 15.87 -9.65
CA VAL A 299 -7.99 14.99 -10.62
C VAL A 299 -8.76 14.96 -11.95
N VAL A 300 -10.10 14.85 -11.88
CA VAL A 300 -10.99 14.92 -13.06
C VAL A 300 -10.80 16.25 -13.81
N ASP A 301 -10.83 17.37 -13.10
CA ASP A 301 -10.66 18.70 -13.70
C ASP A 301 -9.29 18.85 -14.38
N LEU A 302 -8.22 18.39 -13.74
CA LEU A 302 -6.87 18.42 -14.30
C LEU A 302 -6.74 17.56 -15.56
N LEU A 303 -7.31 16.35 -15.56
CA LEU A 303 -7.30 15.47 -16.74
C LEU A 303 -8.14 16.05 -17.88
N LYS A 304 -9.30 16.63 -17.57
CA LYS A 304 -10.15 17.31 -18.56
C LYS A 304 -9.45 18.52 -19.18
N ALA A 305 -8.70 19.28 -18.39
CA ALA A 305 -7.89 20.39 -18.88
C ALA A 305 -6.77 19.92 -19.83
N ILE A 306 -6.18 18.75 -19.59
CA ILE A 306 -5.18 18.18 -20.52
C ILE A 306 -5.84 17.82 -21.85
N ILE A 307 -6.96 17.09 -21.82
CA ILE A 307 -7.67 16.64 -23.03
C ILE A 307 -8.07 17.85 -23.89
N THR A 308 -8.71 18.85 -23.28
CA THR A 308 -9.16 20.07 -23.99
C THR A 308 -8.02 20.90 -24.57
N LYS A 309 -6.86 21.00 -23.89
CA LYS A 309 -5.68 21.65 -24.47
C LYS A 309 -5.16 20.90 -25.70
N THR A 310 -5.14 19.57 -25.66
CA THR A 310 -4.69 18.76 -26.78
C THR A 310 -5.61 18.92 -27.99
N ASP A 311 -6.93 18.94 -27.76
CA ASP A 311 -7.92 19.18 -28.82
C ASP A 311 -7.71 20.55 -29.50
N ILE A 312 -7.50 21.61 -28.71
CA ILE A 312 -7.23 22.96 -29.23
C ILE A 312 -5.92 23.03 -30.04
N ILE A 313 -4.87 22.34 -29.59
CA ILE A 313 -3.58 22.31 -30.32
C ILE A 313 -3.75 21.58 -31.66
N MET A 314 -4.51 20.48 -31.68
CA MET A 314 -4.78 19.69 -32.88
C MET A 314 -5.64 20.45 -33.89
N GLU A 315 -6.69 21.14 -33.44
CA GLU A 315 -7.52 22.01 -34.29
C GLU A 315 -6.68 23.15 -34.88
N ASN A 316 -5.82 23.78 -34.08
CA ASN A 316 -4.91 24.83 -34.57
C ASN A 316 -3.88 24.30 -35.57
N HIS A 317 -3.36 23.08 -35.38
CA HIS A 317 -2.46 22.44 -36.35
C HIS A 317 -3.18 22.04 -37.65
N GLN A 318 -4.43 21.59 -37.60
CA GLN A 318 -5.25 21.36 -38.79
C GLN A 318 -5.54 22.67 -39.53
N LEU A 319 -5.89 23.74 -38.82
CA LEU A 319 -6.07 25.09 -39.38
C LEU A 319 -4.79 25.69 -39.99
N LEU A 320 -3.62 25.35 -39.45
CA LEU A 320 -2.32 25.73 -40.02
C LEU A 320 -2.00 24.93 -41.28
N ASN A 321 -2.28 23.62 -41.29
CA ASN A 321 -2.11 22.77 -42.47
C ASN A 321 -3.11 23.11 -43.60
N GLU A 322 -4.33 23.56 -43.26
CA GLU A 322 -5.30 24.08 -44.26
C GLU A 322 -4.90 25.45 -44.81
N LYS A 323 -4.16 26.26 -44.05
CA LYS A 323 -3.62 27.56 -44.51
C LYS A 323 -2.38 27.43 -45.41
N GLU A 324 -1.66 26.31 -45.39
CA GLU A 324 -0.52 26.06 -46.31
C GLU A 324 -0.94 25.61 -47.72
N LEU A 325 -2.24 25.42 -48.00
CA LEU A 325 -2.76 25.00 -49.31
C LEU A 325 -3.50 26.07 -50.11
N ASN A 326 -3.57 27.31 -49.63
CA ASN A 326 -4.21 28.42 -50.36
C ASN A 326 -3.39 29.71 -50.24
N GLU A 327 -2.36 29.85 -51.08
CA GLU A 327 -1.71 31.14 -51.30
C GLU A 327 -2.51 31.98 -52.31
N VAL A 328 -3.12 33.10 -51.86
CA VAL A 328 -3.18 34.44 -52.51
C VAL A 328 -3.63 35.48 -51.43
N PRO A 329 -3.11 36.73 -51.40
CA PRO A 329 -2.96 37.48 -50.15
C PRO A 329 -3.95 38.65 -49.90
N LEU A 330 -3.95 39.07 -48.63
CA LEU A 330 -4.30 40.39 -48.04
C LEU A 330 -5.79 40.77 -47.85
N SER A 331 -6.22 40.94 -46.59
CA SER A 331 -6.20 42.27 -45.92
C SER A 331 -6.66 42.24 -44.44
N THR A 332 -5.79 42.80 -43.59
CA THR A 332 -6.00 43.60 -42.36
C THR A 332 -6.90 43.16 -41.18
N ASN A 333 -6.23 43.25 -40.01
CA ASN A 333 -6.69 43.61 -38.66
C ASN A 333 -7.22 42.49 -37.75
N ASN A 334 -6.41 42.16 -36.73
CA ASN A 334 -6.91 41.88 -35.37
C ASN A 334 -5.75 41.93 -34.37
N SER A 335 -5.73 43.01 -33.57
CA SER A 335 -4.87 43.14 -32.40
C SER A 335 -5.70 43.63 -31.22
N GLU A 336 -6.55 42.75 -30.67
CA GLU A 336 -7.29 43.07 -29.43
C GLU A 336 -7.46 41.88 -28.47
N SER A 337 -7.21 40.63 -28.87
CA SER A 337 -7.43 39.46 -28.00
C SER A 337 -6.29 39.10 -27.02
N ARG A 338 -5.18 39.86 -27.01
CA ARG A 338 -4.04 39.59 -26.09
C ARG A 338 -4.11 40.34 -24.76
N GLY A 339 -4.99 41.34 -24.62
CA GLY A 339 -5.14 42.12 -23.39
C GLY A 339 -6.01 41.44 -22.33
N GLU A 340 -7.09 40.77 -22.73
CA GLU A 340 -8.10 40.24 -21.80
C GLU A 340 -7.65 38.97 -21.06
N LEU A 341 -6.81 38.13 -21.69
CA LEU A 341 -6.36 36.87 -21.09
C LEU A 341 -5.33 37.07 -19.96
N SER A 342 -4.56 38.16 -20.00
CA SER A 342 -3.57 38.47 -18.96
C SER A 342 -4.22 39.03 -17.69
N GLN A 343 -5.39 39.67 -17.82
CA GLN A 343 -6.18 40.16 -16.68
C GLN A 343 -6.91 39.01 -15.96
N LEU A 344 -7.34 37.97 -16.69
CA LEU A 344 -8.05 36.81 -16.13
C LEU A 344 -7.14 35.95 -15.24
N ILE A 345 -5.86 35.81 -15.59
CA ILE A 345 -4.86 35.05 -14.82
C ILE A 345 -4.48 35.77 -13.53
N GLN A 346 -4.53 37.11 -13.51
CA GLN A 346 -4.20 37.91 -12.33
C GLN A 346 -5.31 37.91 -11.26
N ASN A 347 -6.57 37.70 -11.66
CA ASN A 347 -7.73 37.72 -10.76
C ASN A 347 -7.96 36.39 -10.01
N PHE A 348 -7.21 35.32 -10.30
CA PHE A 348 -7.37 34.01 -9.64
C PHE A 348 -6.72 33.91 -8.25
N ASN A 349 -5.83 34.84 -7.89
CA ASN A 349 -5.07 34.78 -6.64
C ASN A 349 -5.75 35.50 -5.45
N GLU A 350 -6.92 36.13 -5.63
CA GLU A 350 -7.54 36.97 -4.58
C GLU A 350 -9.08 36.82 -4.39
N MET A 351 -9.70 35.66 -4.64
CA MET A 351 -11.15 35.51 -4.40
C MET A 351 -11.53 34.54 -3.27
N ASN A 352 -12.35 35.05 -2.34
CA ASN A 352 -12.84 34.40 -1.11
C ASN A 352 -14.26 33.82 -1.33
N THR A 353 -14.62 32.78 -0.59
CA THR A 353 -15.69 31.79 -0.88
C THR A 353 -17.17 32.27 -0.75
N LYS A 354 -17.52 33.48 -1.18
CA LYS A 354 -18.92 33.98 -1.10
C LYS A 354 -19.52 34.62 -2.36
N GLU A 355 -18.87 34.51 -3.52
CA GLU A 355 -19.39 35.10 -4.79
C GLU A 355 -19.60 34.09 -5.93
N ILE A 356 -19.88 32.82 -5.62
CA ILE A 356 -20.12 31.77 -6.64
C ILE A 356 -21.59 31.66 -7.08
N ASP A 357 -22.55 32.26 -6.36
CA ASP A 357 -23.98 32.04 -6.65
C ASP A 357 -24.57 32.88 -7.82
N ASN A 358 -23.80 33.78 -8.45
CA ASN A 358 -24.37 34.75 -9.42
C ASN A 358 -23.97 34.59 -10.90
N ILE A 359 -23.27 33.52 -11.30
CA ILE A 359 -22.78 33.39 -12.71
C ILE A 359 -23.62 32.40 -13.56
N ILE A 360 -24.65 31.74 -13.00
CA ILE A 360 -25.46 30.74 -13.75
C ILE A 360 -26.57 31.36 -14.63
N MET A 361 -26.77 32.69 -14.62
CA MET A 361 -27.72 33.34 -15.54
C MET A 361 -27.00 34.31 -16.47
N GLU A 362 -26.54 33.83 -17.63
CA GLU A 362 -26.48 34.58 -18.91
C GLU A 362 -25.69 33.78 -19.97
N ASN A 363 -26.38 32.93 -20.75
CA ASN A 363 -26.21 32.78 -22.21
C ASN A 363 -26.78 31.44 -22.74
N PRO A 364 -28.03 31.42 -23.25
CA PRO A 364 -28.58 30.29 -23.97
C PRO A 364 -28.60 30.58 -25.47
N GLN A 365 -27.60 30.13 -26.24
CA GLN A 365 -27.71 29.93 -27.70
C GLN A 365 -26.42 29.37 -28.30
N LEU A 366 -26.41 28.06 -28.56
CA LEU A 366 -25.85 27.42 -29.77
C LEU A 366 -26.11 25.91 -29.69
N LEU A 367 -27.39 25.56 -29.82
CA LEU A 367 -27.82 24.27 -30.34
C LEU A 367 -28.37 24.53 -31.74
N ASN A 368 -27.86 23.83 -32.75
CA ASN A 368 -28.56 23.68 -34.01
C ASN A 368 -28.49 22.21 -34.44
N GLU A 369 -29.67 21.67 -34.70
CA GLU A 369 -30.02 20.30 -35.08
C GLU A 369 -29.88 20.07 -36.60
N GLN A 370 -29.75 18.80 -37.00
CA GLN A 370 -30.32 18.10 -38.20
C GLN A 370 -29.44 16.86 -38.51
N GLU A 371 -29.87 15.63 -38.82
CA GLU A 371 -31.14 14.90 -39.09
C GLU A 371 -30.86 13.40 -38.77
N LEU A 372 -31.64 12.70 -37.93
CA LEU A 372 -32.81 11.85 -38.22
C LEU A 372 -32.64 10.69 -39.24
N ASN A 373 -32.71 9.45 -38.71
CA ASN A 373 -33.49 8.35 -39.29
C ASN A 373 -34.03 7.44 -38.16
N GLU A 374 -35.35 7.34 -38.10
CA GLU A 374 -36.22 6.62 -37.15
C GLU A 374 -36.11 5.06 -37.27
N VAL A 375 -36.63 4.18 -36.39
CA VAL A 375 -38.00 4.05 -35.81
C VAL A 375 -38.01 3.05 -34.59
N PRO A 376 -39.13 2.79 -33.87
CA PRO A 376 -39.50 3.41 -32.58
C PRO A 376 -39.66 2.39 -31.42
N LEU A 377 -39.74 2.86 -30.17
CA LEU A 377 -40.55 2.21 -29.14
C LEU A 377 -41.09 3.28 -28.18
N SER A 378 -42.39 3.49 -28.29
CA SER A 378 -43.23 4.33 -27.43
C SER A 378 -43.27 3.81 -25.99
N THR A 379 -43.18 4.70 -25.02
CA THR A 379 -44.31 5.06 -24.13
C THR A 379 -43.92 6.23 -23.23
N ASN A 380 -44.78 7.24 -23.25
CA ASN A 380 -44.78 8.38 -22.33
C ASN A 380 -44.79 7.91 -20.88
N ASN A 381 -44.04 8.57 -19.99
CA ASN A 381 -44.28 8.50 -18.56
C ASN A 381 -43.76 9.76 -17.85
N SER A 382 -44.61 10.77 -17.75
CA SER A 382 -44.51 11.82 -16.72
C SER A 382 -45.16 11.38 -15.40
N GLU A 383 -45.73 10.16 -15.34
CA GLU A 383 -46.26 9.54 -14.12
C GLU A 383 -45.19 8.71 -13.36
N SER A 384 -44.06 8.35 -14.00
CA SER A 384 -43.04 7.48 -13.40
C SER A 384 -42.16 8.15 -12.33
N ARG A 385 -42.09 9.48 -12.27
CA ARG A 385 -41.28 10.17 -11.23
C ARG A 385 -41.97 10.18 -9.86
N GLY A 386 -43.30 10.26 -9.84
CA GLY A 386 -44.08 10.15 -8.60
C GLY A 386 -44.03 8.72 -8.05
N GLU A 387 -44.17 7.73 -8.92
CA GLU A 387 -44.07 6.31 -8.54
C GLU A 387 -42.65 5.93 -8.12
N LEU A 388 -41.60 6.38 -8.82
CA LEU A 388 -40.21 6.12 -8.43
C LEU A 388 -39.88 6.75 -7.05
N SER A 389 -40.40 7.95 -6.76
CA SER A 389 -40.21 8.61 -5.47
C SER A 389 -40.96 7.90 -4.34
N GLN A 390 -42.19 7.43 -4.58
CA GLN A 390 -42.96 6.63 -3.62
C GLN A 390 -42.35 5.23 -3.42
N LEU A 391 -41.79 4.64 -4.48
CA LEU A 391 -41.09 3.36 -4.46
C LEU A 391 -39.78 3.45 -3.66
N ILE A 392 -39.01 4.53 -3.81
CA ILE A 392 -37.81 4.83 -3.01
C ILE A 392 -38.18 5.01 -1.52
N GLN A 393 -39.31 5.67 -1.24
CA GLN A 393 -39.77 5.93 0.12
C GLN A 393 -40.23 4.63 0.81
N ASN A 394 -40.97 3.77 0.11
CA ASN A 394 -41.38 2.45 0.61
C ASN A 394 -40.18 1.48 0.78
N PHE A 395 -39.07 1.69 0.06
CA PHE A 395 -37.85 0.88 0.16
C PHE A 395 -36.99 1.25 1.38
N ASN A 396 -36.97 2.53 1.77
CA ASN A 396 -36.28 3.00 2.98
C ASN A 396 -36.98 2.53 4.27
N GLU A 397 -38.24 2.09 4.18
CA GLU A 397 -39.03 1.55 5.30
C GLU A 397 -38.77 0.06 5.60
N MET A 398 -38.02 -0.67 4.76
CA MET A 398 -37.51 -2.00 5.11
C MET A 398 -36.42 -1.86 6.18
N ASN A 399 -36.80 -2.17 7.42
CA ASN A 399 -36.10 -1.97 8.69
C ASN A 399 -34.57 -1.81 8.60
N THR A 400 -34.11 -0.57 8.52
CA THR A 400 -32.68 -0.17 8.42
C THR A 400 -32.05 0.13 9.79
N LYS A 401 -32.74 -0.15 10.90
CA LYS A 401 -32.32 0.30 12.25
C LYS A 401 -31.26 -0.56 12.96
N GLU A 402 -30.72 -1.60 12.34
CA GLU A 402 -29.71 -2.48 12.97
C GLU A 402 -28.34 -2.52 12.28
N ILE A 403 -27.89 -1.42 11.65
CA ILE A 403 -26.52 -1.35 11.12
C ILE A 403 -25.59 -0.45 11.96
N ASP A 404 -26.13 0.46 12.78
CA ASP A 404 -25.31 1.41 13.54
C ASP A 404 -25.04 1.03 15.01
N ASN A 405 -25.42 -0.18 15.47
CA ASN A 405 -25.25 -0.55 16.89
C ASN A 405 -24.94 -2.04 17.16
N ILE A 406 -24.01 -2.66 16.42
CA ILE A 406 -23.35 -3.90 16.90
C ILE A 406 -21.84 -3.74 16.79
N ALA A 407 -21.30 -2.95 17.72
CA ALA A 407 -20.01 -3.27 18.31
C ALA A 407 -20.21 -4.45 19.27
N VAL A 408 -19.37 -5.47 19.12
CA VAL A 408 -19.20 -6.63 20.02
C VAL A 408 -20.38 -7.62 20.05
N VAL A 409 -20.31 -8.64 19.20
CA VAL A 409 -20.71 -9.99 19.60
C VAL A 409 -19.54 -10.92 19.31
N ASN A 410 -18.93 -11.42 20.40
CA ASN A 410 -18.02 -12.54 20.42
C ASN A 410 -18.78 -13.79 19.95
N GLU A 411 -18.39 -14.35 18.82
CA GLU A 411 -18.49 -15.79 18.60
C GLU A 411 -17.12 -16.30 18.15
N GLN A 412 -16.45 -16.98 19.08
CA GLN A 412 -15.25 -17.76 18.83
C GLN A 412 -15.63 -18.98 17.97
N GLU A 413 -15.57 -18.85 16.65
CA GLU A 413 -15.60 -20.01 15.75
C GLU A 413 -14.18 -20.37 15.27
N LYS A 414 -13.62 -21.32 16.03
CA LYS A 414 -12.64 -22.37 15.72
C LYS A 414 -11.83 -22.25 14.40
N PHE A 415 -10.51 -22.25 14.57
CA PHE A 415 -9.48 -22.29 13.55
C PHE A 415 -9.52 -23.48 12.58
N SER A 416 -9.27 -23.11 11.32
CA SER A 416 -8.60 -23.74 10.18
C SER A 416 -7.83 -25.05 10.41
N THR A 417 -7.77 -25.89 9.37
CA THR A 417 -7.14 -27.21 9.41
C THR A 417 -5.66 -27.15 9.82
N GLU A 418 -5.12 -28.22 10.43
CA GLU A 418 -3.70 -28.32 10.83
C GLU A 418 -2.72 -27.98 9.69
N LYS A 419 -3.13 -28.21 8.44
CA LYS A 419 -2.38 -27.87 7.23
C LYS A 419 -2.18 -26.36 7.04
N ASP A 420 -3.17 -25.55 7.43
CA ASP A 420 -3.13 -24.09 7.27
C ASP A 420 -2.17 -23.44 8.27
N VAL A 421 -2.15 -23.91 9.52
CA VAL A 421 -1.23 -23.40 10.55
C VAL A 421 0.21 -23.77 10.22
N ASN A 422 0.46 -24.98 9.75
CA ASN A 422 1.80 -25.40 9.30
C ASN A 422 2.34 -24.49 8.17
N ARG A 423 1.48 -24.10 7.22
CA ARG A 423 1.84 -23.16 6.14
C ARG A 423 2.23 -21.79 6.71
N ILE A 424 1.41 -21.23 7.60
CA ILE A 424 1.66 -19.93 8.26
C ILE A 424 3.01 -19.96 9.01
N VAL A 425 3.29 -21.04 9.75
CA VAL A 425 4.57 -21.21 10.47
C VAL A 425 5.76 -21.22 9.49
N GLY A 426 5.64 -21.92 8.36
CA GLY A 426 6.65 -21.93 7.31
C GLY A 426 6.91 -20.54 6.73
N GLU A 427 5.85 -19.86 6.28
CA GLU A 427 5.94 -18.52 5.70
C GLU A 427 6.51 -17.49 6.71
N THR A 428 6.18 -17.64 8.01
CA THR A 428 6.73 -16.77 9.06
C THR A 428 8.23 -16.98 9.25
N ASN A 429 8.71 -18.24 9.18
CA ASN A 429 10.15 -18.53 9.25
C ASN A 429 10.89 -17.90 8.07
N ASP A 430 10.34 -18.02 6.86
CA ASP A 430 10.91 -17.41 5.66
C ASP A 430 10.93 -15.88 5.75
N LEU A 431 9.88 -15.27 6.31
CA LEU A 431 9.83 -13.83 6.56
C LEU A 431 10.94 -13.40 7.53
N ILE A 432 11.07 -14.06 8.69
CA ILE A 432 12.13 -13.78 9.67
C ILE A 432 13.51 -13.91 9.02
N PHE A 433 13.73 -14.98 8.25
CA PHE A 433 14.97 -15.21 7.53
C PHE A 433 15.31 -14.07 6.58
N LYS A 434 14.39 -13.68 5.69
CA LYS A 434 14.60 -12.61 4.71
C LYS A 434 14.92 -11.28 5.38
N LEU A 435 14.17 -10.92 6.43
CA LEU A 435 14.32 -9.62 7.10
C LEU A 435 15.64 -9.50 7.85
N TYR A 436 16.05 -10.52 8.60
CA TYR A 436 17.36 -10.53 9.23
C TYR A 436 18.48 -10.51 8.19
N ASN A 437 18.35 -11.30 7.12
CA ASN A 437 19.35 -11.37 6.04
C ASN A 437 19.56 -10.01 5.36
N LYS A 438 18.48 -9.23 5.16
CA LYS A 438 18.52 -7.84 4.65
C LYS A 438 19.17 -6.86 5.64
N GLY A 439 19.25 -7.20 6.93
CA GLY A 439 19.83 -6.36 7.98
C GLY A 439 18.80 -5.42 8.62
N ILE A 440 17.53 -5.84 8.70
CA ILE A 440 16.47 -5.07 9.37
C ILE A 440 16.62 -5.21 10.90
N GLU A 441 16.37 -4.13 11.64
CA GLU A 441 16.42 -4.15 13.11
C GLU A 441 15.38 -5.10 13.71
N TRP A 442 15.79 -5.89 14.71
CA TRP A 442 14.94 -6.93 15.33
C TRP A 442 13.60 -6.42 15.87
N LYS A 443 13.52 -5.15 16.31
CA LYS A 443 12.27 -4.55 16.82
C LYS A 443 11.22 -4.46 15.71
N LEU A 444 11.65 -4.04 14.51
CA LEU A 444 10.78 -3.96 13.33
C LEU A 444 10.41 -5.37 12.85
N ILE A 445 11.35 -6.32 12.88
CA ILE A 445 11.07 -7.73 12.54
C ILE A 445 10.01 -8.30 13.49
N LYS A 446 10.13 -8.05 14.80
CA LYS A 446 9.14 -8.47 15.80
C LYS A 446 7.76 -7.90 15.49
N GLU A 447 7.67 -6.59 15.20
CA GLU A 447 6.41 -5.93 14.86
C GLU A 447 5.78 -6.52 13.59
N GLN A 448 6.58 -6.79 12.55
CA GLN A 448 6.12 -7.40 11.30
C GLN A 448 5.64 -8.83 11.47
N VAL A 449 6.32 -9.63 12.30
CA VAL A 449 5.87 -11.00 12.62
C VAL A 449 4.49 -10.96 13.30
N ILE A 450 4.28 -10.01 14.22
CA ILE A 450 2.98 -9.82 14.88
C ILE A 450 1.92 -9.36 13.87
N GLU A 451 2.24 -8.40 13.01
CA GLU A 451 1.35 -7.92 11.94
C GLU A 451 0.99 -9.03 10.96
N TYR A 452 1.96 -9.89 10.60
CA TYR A 452 1.73 -11.04 9.74
C TYR A 452 0.61 -11.93 10.28
N PHE A 453 0.67 -12.30 11.56
CA PHE A 453 -0.39 -13.10 12.19
C PHE A 453 -1.74 -12.40 12.23
N HIS A 454 -1.75 -11.10 12.52
CA HIS A 454 -2.98 -10.30 12.49
C HIS A 454 -3.63 -10.25 11.12
N ASN A 455 -2.82 -10.16 10.05
CA ASN A 455 -3.34 -10.17 8.69
C ASN A 455 -4.11 -11.47 8.46
N TYR A 456 -3.60 -12.64 8.85
CA TYR A 456 -4.31 -13.92 8.73
C TYR A 456 -5.53 -14.08 9.66
N ASN A 457 -6.02 -13.01 10.30
CA ASN A 457 -7.06 -13.04 11.32
C ASN A 457 -6.74 -14.05 12.45
N THR A 458 -5.46 -14.39 12.60
CA THR A 458 -4.98 -15.44 13.48
C THR A 458 -4.44 -14.81 14.74
N ASN A 459 -5.00 -15.19 15.89
CA ASN A 459 -4.50 -14.70 17.17
C ASN A 459 -3.11 -15.30 17.40
N SER A 460 -2.11 -14.45 17.63
CA SER A 460 -0.75 -14.86 18.01
C SER A 460 -0.76 -15.80 19.23
N GLN A 461 -1.76 -15.69 20.12
CA GLN A 461 -1.92 -16.58 21.26
C GLN A 461 -2.33 -18.01 20.86
N GLU A 462 -3.17 -18.14 19.83
CA GLU A 462 -3.59 -19.46 19.32
C GLU A 462 -2.45 -20.16 18.60
N ILE A 463 -1.66 -19.41 17.84
CA ILE A 463 -0.42 -19.92 17.23
C ILE A 463 0.54 -20.36 18.34
N TYR A 464 0.73 -19.56 19.39
CA TYR A 464 1.59 -19.96 20.51
C TYR A 464 1.12 -21.27 21.16
N ASN A 465 -0.19 -21.42 21.39
CA ASN A 465 -0.77 -22.63 21.95
C ASN A 465 -0.57 -23.83 21.01
N TRP A 466 -0.78 -23.63 19.70
CA TRP A 466 -0.56 -24.65 18.69
C TRP A 466 0.92 -25.07 18.62
N LEU A 467 1.85 -24.11 18.58
CA LEU A 467 3.30 -24.34 18.57
C LEU A 467 3.75 -25.11 19.82
N SER A 468 3.16 -24.80 20.98
CA SER A 468 3.44 -25.49 22.24
C SER A 468 3.10 -26.98 22.17
N ASN A 469 2.05 -27.34 21.41
CA ASN A 469 1.60 -28.72 21.24
C ASN A 469 2.19 -29.43 20.00
N ASN A 470 2.78 -28.70 19.05
CA ASN A 470 3.20 -29.22 17.74
C ASN A 470 4.69 -28.98 17.44
N GLN A 471 5.57 -29.57 18.26
CA GLN A 471 7.03 -29.40 18.18
C GLN A 471 7.72 -30.45 17.30
N ASN A 472 7.03 -30.92 16.25
CA ASN A 472 7.52 -32.03 15.41
C ASN A 472 8.57 -31.56 14.38
N ASN A 473 8.36 -30.38 13.78
CA ASN A 473 9.24 -29.76 12.80
C ASN A 473 10.11 -28.65 13.42
N SER A 474 11.32 -28.47 12.91
CA SER A 474 12.28 -27.45 13.36
C SER A 474 11.76 -26.03 13.22
N ASN A 475 10.98 -25.70 12.18
CA ASN A 475 10.34 -24.37 12.02
C ASN A 475 9.40 -24.02 13.18
N SER A 476 8.61 -25.00 13.64
CA SER A 476 7.69 -24.81 14.77
C SER A 476 8.45 -24.65 16.09
N ILE A 477 9.49 -25.47 16.29
CA ILE A 477 10.35 -25.39 17.48
C ILE A 477 11.06 -24.04 17.54
N PHE A 478 11.64 -23.60 16.41
CA PHE A 478 12.29 -22.29 16.31
C PHE A 478 11.31 -21.17 16.63
N LEU A 479 10.13 -21.16 16.00
CA LEU A 479 9.17 -20.07 16.16
C LEU A 479 8.65 -20.00 17.59
N LEU A 480 8.46 -21.14 18.25
CA LEU A 480 8.16 -21.17 19.69
C LEU A 480 9.30 -20.56 20.51
N GLY A 481 10.56 -20.87 20.17
CA GLY A 481 11.74 -20.26 20.77
C GLY A 481 11.76 -18.74 20.58
N TYR A 482 11.45 -18.27 19.37
CA TYR A 482 11.38 -16.86 18.99
C TYR A 482 10.34 -16.10 19.83
N PHE A 483 9.16 -16.68 20.03
CA PHE A 483 8.10 -16.09 20.88
C PHE A 483 8.56 -15.95 22.34
N ASN A 484 9.23 -16.98 22.88
CA ASN A 484 9.79 -16.94 24.23
C ASN A 484 10.92 -15.91 24.37
N TYR A 485 11.78 -15.78 23.34
CA TYR A 485 12.91 -14.86 23.35
C TYR A 485 12.47 -13.38 23.33
N PHE A 486 11.46 -13.07 22.51
CA PHE A 486 10.96 -11.70 22.37
C PHE A 486 9.77 -11.37 23.28
N GLY A 487 9.19 -12.35 23.96
CA GLY A 487 7.98 -12.19 24.75
C GLY A 487 6.79 -11.76 23.88
N ILE A 488 6.50 -12.56 22.85
CA ILE A 488 5.30 -12.39 22.02
C ILE A 488 4.18 -13.17 22.69
N GLU A 489 3.09 -12.51 23.08
CA GLU A 489 1.95 -13.02 23.88
C GLU A 489 2.25 -13.50 25.30
N ILE A 490 3.51 -13.77 25.61
CA ILE A 490 3.95 -14.25 26.91
C ILE A 490 5.04 -13.36 27.49
N ASN A 491 5.30 -13.52 28.78
CA ASN A 491 6.49 -12.96 29.40
C ASN A 491 7.74 -13.58 28.78
N LYS A 492 8.73 -12.73 28.49
CA LYS A 492 10.03 -13.13 27.97
C LYS A 492 10.65 -14.23 28.84
N ASN A 493 11.03 -15.34 28.22
CA ASN A 493 11.65 -16.49 28.87
C ASN A 493 12.87 -16.97 28.06
N ASN A 494 14.03 -16.39 28.37
CA ASN A 494 15.27 -16.69 27.65
C ASN A 494 15.76 -18.13 27.85
N GLU A 495 15.55 -18.75 29.01
CA GLU A 495 16.01 -20.12 29.27
C GLU A 495 15.23 -21.12 28.41
N LYS A 496 13.90 -20.98 28.35
CA LYS A 496 13.07 -21.80 27.47
C LYS A 496 13.37 -21.54 26.00
N ALA A 497 13.56 -20.27 25.62
CA ALA A 497 13.95 -19.91 24.25
C ALA A 497 15.26 -20.58 23.84
N PHE A 498 16.30 -20.50 24.68
CA PHE A 498 17.60 -21.09 24.41
C PHE A 498 17.52 -22.61 24.20
N LYS A 499 16.79 -23.33 25.06
CA LYS A 499 16.56 -24.79 24.90
C LYS A 499 15.87 -25.14 23.59
N LEU A 500 14.87 -24.34 23.19
CA LEU A 500 14.16 -24.52 21.92
C LEU A 500 15.06 -24.24 20.72
N PHE A 501 15.88 -23.19 20.78
CA PHE A 501 16.84 -22.89 19.72
C PHE A 501 17.90 -23.98 19.57
N ILE A 502 18.42 -24.55 20.66
CA ILE A 502 19.32 -25.71 20.62
C ILE A 502 18.64 -26.89 19.91
N ASN A 503 17.42 -27.26 20.31
CA ASN A 503 16.68 -28.36 19.70
C ASN A 503 16.44 -28.14 18.19
N ALA A 504 15.98 -26.96 17.79
CA ALA A 504 15.80 -26.63 16.38
C ALA A 504 17.14 -26.60 15.62
N SER A 505 18.23 -26.14 16.26
CA SER A 505 19.58 -26.12 15.68
C SER A 505 20.14 -27.53 15.44
N GLU A 506 19.89 -28.48 16.34
CA GLU A 506 20.25 -29.90 16.18
C GLU A 506 19.52 -30.53 14.98
N LYS A 507 18.34 -30.00 14.63
CA LYS A 507 17.59 -30.32 13.41
C LYS A 507 17.98 -29.45 12.19
N ASP A 508 19.18 -28.89 12.22
CA ASP A 508 19.79 -28.07 11.17
C ASP A 508 19.05 -26.76 10.78
N HIS A 509 18.23 -26.20 11.67
CA HIS A 509 17.53 -24.95 11.41
C HIS A 509 18.47 -23.73 11.47
N ILE A 510 18.64 -23.03 10.34
CA ILE A 510 19.64 -21.95 10.21
C ILE A 510 19.40 -20.76 11.13
N LEU A 511 18.14 -20.31 11.27
CA LEU A 511 17.82 -19.24 12.21
C LEU A 511 18.04 -19.68 13.65
N ALA A 512 17.80 -20.95 13.97
CA ALA A 512 18.00 -21.42 15.33
C ALA A 512 19.50 -21.44 15.68
N GLN A 513 20.34 -21.87 14.73
CA GLN A 513 21.81 -21.80 14.86
C GLN A 513 22.27 -20.35 15.10
N PHE A 514 21.72 -19.39 14.36
CA PHE A 514 22.01 -17.96 14.56
C PHE A 514 21.61 -17.49 15.97
N PHE A 515 20.39 -17.78 16.41
CA PHE A 515 19.91 -17.37 17.74
C PHE A 515 20.62 -18.09 18.90
N VAL A 516 21.15 -19.31 18.69
CA VAL A 516 22.04 -19.95 19.68
C VAL A 516 23.34 -19.15 19.83
N GLY A 517 23.93 -18.69 18.73
CA GLY A 517 25.10 -17.80 18.75
C GLY A 517 24.83 -16.52 19.53
N GLU A 518 23.72 -15.85 19.25
CA GLU A 518 23.25 -14.65 19.98
C GLU A 518 23.09 -14.92 21.48
N CYS A 519 22.47 -16.06 21.84
CA CYS A 519 22.29 -16.45 23.23
C CYS A 519 23.63 -16.60 23.97
N TYR A 520 24.65 -17.21 23.33
CA TYR A 520 25.99 -17.29 23.91
C TYR A 520 26.70 -15.94 23.96
N PHE A 521 26.49 -15.07 22.97
CA PHE A 521 27.11 -13.74 22.93
C PHE A 521 26.63 -12.86 24.10
N TYR A 522 25.32 -12.80 24.32
CA TYR A 522 24.70 -11.96 25.36
C TYR A 522 24.48 -12.67 26.71
N GLY A 523 24.64 -14.00 26.78
CA GLY A 523 24.26 -14.79 27.94
C GLY A 523 22.74 -14.87 28.15
N HIS A 524 21.97 -14.91 27.06
CA HIS A 524 20.52 -15.02 27.13
C HIS A 524 20.08 -16.46 27.32
N GLY A 525 19.65 -16.81 28.53
CA GLY A 525 19.19 -18.17 28.86
C GLY A 525 20.32 -19.19 29.04
N THR A 526 21.57 -18.72 28.99
CA THR A 526 22.81 -19.48 29.14
C THR A 526 23.91 -18.55 29.69
N ILE A 527 25.07 -19.11 30.02
CA ILE A 527 26.25 -18.30 30.41
C ILE A 527 26.90 -17.74 29.15
N LYS A 528 27.32 -16.47 29.21
CA LYS A 528 28.06 -15.81 28.12
C LYS A 528 29.29 -16.64 27.72
N ASN A 529 29.44 -16.95 26.44
CA ASN A 529 30.56 -17.69 25.89
C ASN A 529 30.88 -17.21 24.47
N GLU A 530 31.86 -16.31 24.36
CA GLU A 530 32.21 -15.68 23.08
C GLU A 530 32.77 -16.68 22.06
N LYS A 531 33.48 -17.71 22.52
CA LYS A 531 34.03 -18.74 21.63
C LYS A 531 32.91 -19.57 20.97
N LEU A 532 31.95 -20.05 21.77
CA LEU A 532 30.80 -20.77 21.22
C LEU A 532 29.92 -19.86 20.37
N ALA A 533 29.75 -18.58 20.75
CA ALA A 533 29.03 -17.62 19.93
C ALA A 533 29.66 -17.49 18.53
N PHE A 534 30.99 -17.37 18.47
CA PHE A 534 31.73 -17.33 17.22
C PHE A 534 31.61 -18.64 16.41
N GLU A 535 31.73 -19.80 17.03
CA GLU A 535 31.59 -21.10 16.35
C GLU A 535 30.22 -21.27 15.67
N TYR A 536 29.14 -20.85 16.34
CA TYR A 536 27.80 -20.86 15.74
C TYR A 536 27.64 -19.80 14.63
N CYS A 537 28.21 -18.62 14.85
CA CYS A 537 28.22 -17.54 13.87
C CYS A 537 28.92 -17.95 12.56
N GLU A 538 30.14 -18.51 12.66
CA GLU A 538 30.92 -18.97 11.50
C GLU A 538 30.19 -20.09 10.75
N LYS A 539 29.60 -21.05 11.48
CA LYS A 539 28.77 -22.12 10.88
C LYS A 539 27.63 -21.57 10.03
N VAL A 540 26.97 -20.52 10.50
CA VAL A 540 25.85 -19.89 9.77
C VAL A 540 26.34 -19.03 8.61
N ALA A 541 27.48 -18.33 8.78
CA ALA A 541 28.11 -17.54 7.73
C ALA A 541 28.50 -18.38 6.49
N ASP A 542 29.00 -19.60 6.73
CA ASP A 542 29.37 -20.56 5.68
C ASP A 542 28.18 -21.07 4.87
N ARG A 543 26.96 -20.98 5.42
CA ARG A 543 25.70 -21.30 4.72
C ARG A 543 25.14 -20.13 3.91
N ASN A 544 25.95 -19.12 3.66
CA ASN A 544 25.60 -17.90 2.91
C ASN A 544 24.48 -17.06 3.55
N TYR A 545 24.30 -17.13 4.88
CA TYR A 545 23.41 -16.22 5.60
C TYR A 545 24.15 -14.92 5.92
N ALA A 546 23.71 -13.83 5.31
CA ALA A 546 24.38 -12.54 5.34
C ALA A 546 24.47 -11.95 6.76
N THR A 547 23.50 -12.19 7.63
CA THR A 547 23.60 -11.78 9.05
C THR A 547 24.70 -12.55 9.77
N GLY A 548 24.84 -13.87 9.51
CA GLY A 548 25.95 -14.65 10.07
C GLY A 548 27.30 -14.15 9.56
N GLN A 549 27.40 -13.83 8.27
CA GLN A 549 28.60 -13.21 7.69
C GLN A 549 28.92 -11.85 8.32
N LEU A 550 27.91 -11.00 8.54
CA LEU A 550 28.07 -9.72 9.24
C LEU A 550 28.64 -9.92 10.65
N GLU A 551 28.05 -10.82 11.44
CA GLU A 551 28.49 -11.10 12.81
C GLU A 551 29.90 -11.74 12.85
N ALA A 552 30.25 -12.55 11.85
CA ALA A 552 31.60 -13.10 11.71
C ALA A 552 32.60 -11.98 11.45
N GLY A 553 32.26 -11.04 10.56
CA GLY A 553 33.06 -9.84 10.30
C GLY A 553 33.28 -9.02 11.57
N TYR A 554 32.22 -8.80 12.35
CA TYR A 554 32.28 -8.08 13.63
C TYR A 554 33.14 -8.78 14.68
N SER A 555 33.06 -10.11 14.75
CA SER A 555 33.88 -10.91 15.67
C SER A 555 35.37 -10.81 15.32
N TYR A 556 35.73 -10.88 14.03
CA TYR A 556 37.11 -10.69 13.58
C TYR A 556 37.61 -9.25 13.77
N GLU A 557 36.76 -8.24 13.60
CA GLU A 557 37.16 -6.84 13.80
C GLU A 557 37.51 -6.54 15.27
N ASN A 558 36.77 -7.14 16.20
CA ASN A 558 36.85 -6.85 17.62
C ASN A 558 37.59 -7.93 18.44
N GLY A 559 37.90 -9.08 17.83
CA GLY A 559 38.53 -10.20 18.52
C GLY A 559 37.60 -10.92 19.50
N ILE A 560 36.32 -11.06 19.15
CA ILE A 560 35.31 -11.68 20.03
C ILE A 560 35.26 -13.18 19.74
N GLY A 561 35.68 -13.99 20.71
CA GLY A 561 35.71 -15.46 20.57
C GLY A 561 36.78 -16.01 19.61
N ILE A 562 37.47 -15.13 18.88
CA ILE A 562 38.52 -15.43 17.90
C ILE A 562 39.60 -14.33 17.93
N GLU A 563 40.79 -14.62 17.41
CA GLU A 563 41.83 -13.59 17.26
C GLU A 563 41.40 -12.51 16.27
N LYS A 564 41.71 -11.24 16.60
CA LYS A 564 41.39 -10.09 15.78
C LYS A 564 42.12 -10.15 14.43
N ASP A 565 41.37 -10.06 13.33
CA ASP A 565 41.90 -10.04 11.97
C ASP A 565 41.05 -9.11 11.07
N LEU A 566 41.56 -7.91 10.81
CA LEU A 566 40.85 -6.90 10.01
C LEU A 566 40.68 -7.32 8.54
N LYS A 567 41.56 -8.17 7.99
CA LYS A 567 41.42 -8.65 6.60
C LYS A 567 40.27 -9.64 6.50
N LYS A 568 40.14 -10.54 7.47
CA LYS A 568 38.98 -11.44 7.56
C LYS A 568 37.69 -10.69 7.87
N ALA A 569 37.74 -9.65 8.72
CA ALA A 569 36.59 -8.78 8.95
C ALA A 569 36.10 -8.16 7.64
N PHE A 570 37.01 -7.53 6.88
CA PHE A 570 36.71 -6.98 5.55
C PHE A 570 36.10 -8.02 4.61
N TYR A 571 36.71 -9.21 4.53
CA TYR A 571 36.22 -10.30 3.68
C TYR A 571 34.76 -10.68 3.98
N TRP A 572 34.42 -10.82 5.26
CA TRP A 572 33.07 -11.20 5.66
C TRP A 572 32.05 -10.07 5.48
N TYR A 573 32.43 -8.82 5.76
CA TYR A 573 31.59 -7.66 5.46
C TYR A 573 31.33 -7.52 3.95
N GLU A 574 32.34 -7.74 3.10
CA GLU A 574 32.18 -7.72 1.65
C GLU A 574 31.20 -8.79 1.18
N LYS A 575 31.32 -10.03 1.67
CA LYS A 575 30.36 -11.10 1.38
C LYS A 575 28.93 -10.75 1.81
N ALA A 576 28.75 -10.29 3.05
CA ALA A 576 27.43 -9.93 3.58
C ALA A 576 26.79 -8.77 2.81
N ALA A 577 27.59 -7.75 2.44
CA ALA A 577 27.15 -6.60 1.66
C ALA A 577 26.72 -6.99 0.24
N ASN A 578 27.45 -7.90 -0.41
CA ASN A 578 27.10 -8.46 -1.72
C ASN A 578 25.83 -9.30 -1.69
N ASN A 579 25.52 -9.92 -0.54
CA ASN A 579 24.25 -10.60 -0.28
C ASN A 579 23.11 -9.64 0.10
N GLY A 580 23.31 -8.32 -0.01
CA GLY A 580 22.27 -7.32 0.18
C GLY A 580 22.08 -6.82 1.61
N ASN A 581 22.91 -7.25 2.57
CA ASN A 581 22.77 -6.81 3.96
C ASN A 581 23.16 -5.33 4.13
N ILE A 582 22.23 -4.50 4.59
CA ILE A 582 22.40 -3.04 4.66
C ILE A 582 23.35 -2.59 5.77
N ILE A 583 23.48 -3.36 6.86
CA ILE A 583 24.41 -3.09 7.96
C ILE A 583 25.83 -3.45 7.52
N ALA A 584 26.00 -4.57 6.83
CA ALA A 584 27.28 -4.95 6.26
C ALA A 584 27.80 -3.92 5.23
N LYS A 585 26.91 -3.34 4.42
CA LYS A 585 27.28 -2.23 3.53
C LYS A 585 27.83 -1.03 4.29
N HIS A 586 27.22 -0.67 5.43
CA HIS A 586 27.76 0.37 6.31
C HIS A 586 29.16 0.01 6.81
N ASN A 587 29.34 -1.18 7.40
CA ASN A 587 30.63 -1.59 7.97
C ASN A 587 31.73 -1.74 6.90
N LEU A 588 31.36 -2.17 5.68
CA LEU A 588 32.28 -2.19 4.54
C LEU A 588 32.67 -0.76 4.12
N GLY A 589 31.71 0.18 4.17
CA GLY A 589 31.97 1.60 3.97
C GLY A 589 32.98 2.14 4.98
N ASP A 590 32.83 1.80 6.26
CA ASP A 590 33.78 2.15 7.32
C ASP A 590 35.17 1.54 7.08
N CYS A 591 35.23 0.31 6.57
CA CYS A 591 36.50 -0.31 6.21
C CYS A 591 37.23 0.49 5.12
N TYR A 592 36.53 0.94 4.08
CA TYR A 592 37.11 1.77 3.03
C TYR A 592 37.42 3.20 3.50
N LEU A 593 36.64 3.75 4.43
CA LEU A 593 36.90 5.07 5.02
C LEU A 593 38.19 5.06 5.86
N ASN A 594 38.33 4.06 6.72
CA ASN A 594 39.41 3.98 7.71
C ASN A 594 40.63 3.19 7.23
N GLY A 595 40.49 2.38 6.18
CA GLY A 595 41.54 1.49 5.69
C GLY A 595 41.67 0.21 6.52
N ASN A 596 40.56 -0.27 7.11
CA ASN A 596 40.55 -1.48 7.91
C ASN A 596 40.49 -2.70 6.98
N GLY A 597 41.57 -3.48 6.93
CA GLY A 597 41.66 -4.67 6.09
C GLY A 597 41.82 -4.40 4.58
N VAL A 598 41.66 -3.15 4.14
CA VAL A 598 41.73 -2.70 2.74
C VAL A 598 42.40 -1.33 2.63
N LYS A 599 42.87 -0.95 1.44
CA LYS A 599 43.34 0.42 1.18
C LYS A 599 42.17 1.39 1.25
N LYS A 600 42.39 2.57 1.84
CA LYS A 600 41.40 3.65 1.89
C LYS A 600 40.89 4.02 0.49
N ASP A 601 39.58 4.17 0.38
CA ASP A 601 38.87 4.59 -0.84
C ASP A 601 37.58 5.33 -0.47
N HIS A 602 37.64 6.66 -0.47
CA HIS A 602 36.52 7.51 -0.07
C HIS A 602 35.33 7.41 -1.05
N ASN A 603 35.56 7.14 -2.33
CA ASN A 603 34.49 7.02 -3.31
C ASN A 603 33.68 5.73 -3.07
N LYS A 604 34.38 4.62 -2.79
CA LYS A 604 33.71 3.37 -2.40
C LYS A 604 32.97 3.49 -1.08
N ALA A 605 33.59 4.15 -0.08
CA ALA A 605 32.93 4.40 1.20
C ALA A 605 31.62 5.17 1.00
N PHE A 606 31.66 6.27 0.23
CA PHE A 606 30.47 7.08 -0.08
C PHE A 606 29.35 6.26 -0.74
N GLU A 607 29.66 5.48 -1.78
CA GLU A 607 28.64 4.67 -2.47
C GLU A 607 28.05 3.58 -1.56
N LEU A 608 28.85 2.97 -0.68
CA LEU A 608 28.38 1.98 0.28
C LEU A 608 27.47 2.59 1.36
N PHE A 609 27.84 3.74 1.91
CA PHE A 609 26.99 4.48 2.85
C PHE A 609 25.68 4.91 2.19
N LYS A 610 25.73 5.34 0.92
CA LYS A 610 24.54 5.68 0.14
C LYS A 610 23.60 4.48 -0.03
N GLN A 611 24.14 3.31 -0.36
CA GLN A 611 23.33 2.09 -0.46
C GLN A 611 22.73 1.67 0.89
N SER A 612 23.50 1.75 1.98
CA SER A 612 23.01 1.47 3.34
C SER A 612 21.90 2.44 3.76
N ALA A 613 22.07 3.73 3.45
CA ALA A 613 21.10 4.79 3.72
C ALA A 613 19.79 4.61 2.94
N ASN A 614 19.88 4.20 1.67
CA ASN A 614 18.72 3.87 0.85
C ASN A 614 17.95 2.66 1.40
N GLY A 615 18.64 1.72 2.04
CA GLY A 615 18.03 0.61 2.78
C GLY A 615 17.41 0.98 4.13
N GLY A 616 17.46 2.26 4.52
CA GLY A 616 16.83 2.77 5.74
C GLY A 616 17.65 2.57 7.02
N TYR A 617 18.91 2.12 6.94
CA TYR A 617 19.73 1.93 8.13
C TYR A 617 20.19 3.28 8.71
N SER A 618 19.83 3.55 9.96
CA SER A 618 20.00 4.88 10.56
C SER A 618 21.48 5.33 10.63
N SER A 619 22.41 4.42 10.95
CA SER A 619 23.85 4.73 10.92
C SER A 619 24.39 4.90 9.50
N GLY A 620 23.84 4.18 8.52
CA GLY A 620 24.13 4.41 7.10
C GLY A 620 23.72 5.80 6.63
N ILE A 621 22.52 6.24 7.02
CA ILE A 621 22.01 7.61 6.74
C ILE A 621 22.89 8.66 7.42
N LEU A 622 23.27 8.44 8.69
CA LEU A 622 24.20 9.30 9.42
C LEU A 622 25.53 9.43 8.65
N MET A 623 26.14 8.32 8.27
CA MET A 623 27.44 8.34 7.59
C MET A 623 27.37 8.95 6.19
N LEU A 624 26.26 8.81 5.47
CA LEU A 624 26.04 9.55 4.24
C LEU A 624 25.97 11.06 4.49
N GLY A 625 25.29 11.49 5.57
CA GLY A 625 25.26 12.88 6.00
C GLY A 625 26.66 13.42 6.31
N TYR A 626 27.46 12.64 7.02
CA TYR A 626 28.86 12.96 7.33
C TYR A 626 29.71 13.09 6.07
N CYS A 627 29.48 12.24 5.06
CA CYS A 627 30.20 12.38 3.79
C CYS A 627 29.89 13.70 3.07
N TYR A 628 28.65 14.19 3.12
CA TYR A 628 28.31 15.50 2.57
C TYR A 628 28.81 16.67 3.43
N GLU A 629 28.91 16.51 4.74
CA GLU A 629 29.49 17.53 5.63
C GLU A 629 30.98 17.72 5.35
N GLU A 630 31.74 16.63 5.25
CA GLU A 630 33.20 16.65 5.12
C GLU A 630 33.73 16.57 3.67
N GLY A 631 32.85 16.31 2.69
CA GLY A 631 33.24 16.13 1.29
C GLY A 631 33.96 14.79 1.02
N ILE A 632 33.55 13.72 1.71
CA ILE A 632 34.14 12.38 1.55
C ILE A 632 33.49 11.68 0.36
N GLY A 633 34.25 11.50 -0.72
CA GLY A 633 33.76 10.86 -1.96
C GLY A 633 32.71 11.68 -2.72
N THR A 634 32.44 12.91 -2.27
CA THR A 634 31.48 13.86 -2.84
C THR A 634 31.93 15.30 -2.57
N LYS A 635 31.22 16.29 -3.11
CA LYS A 635 31.40 17.70 -2.74
C LYS A 635 30.69 17.99 -1.42
N ILE A 636 31.22 18.97 -0.67
CA ILE A 636 30.58 19.47 0.56
C ILE A 636 29.19 20.02 0.22
N ASP A 637 28.17 19.57 0.95
CA ASP A 637 26.78 20.02 0.87
C ASP A 637 26.14 19.98 2.27
N MET A 638 26.22 21.11 2.98
CA MET A 638 25.73 21.22 4.36
C MET A 638 24.21 21.13 4.47
N GLN A 639 23.46 21.53 3.42
CA GLN A 639 22.00 21.42 3.43
C GLN A 639 21.58 19.96 3.33
N LYS A 640 22.22 19.20 2.43
CA LYS A 640 21.97 17.76 2.29
C LYS A 640 22.41 16.97 3.51
N ALA A 641 23.54 17.33 4.11
CA ALA A 641 23.98 16.77 5.39
C ALA A 641 22.92 16.98 6.49
N PHE A 642 22.36 18.19 6.59
CA PHE A 642 21.28 18.50 7.53
C PHE A 642 20.04 17.62 7.30
N GLU A 643 19.58 17.49 6.06
CA GLU A 643 18.41 16.66 5.70
C GLU A 643 18.62 15.18 6.09
N LEU A 644 19.81 14.64 5.82
CA LEU A 644 20.17 13.26 6.14
C LEU A 644 20.29 13.04 7.65
N TYR A 645 20.97 13.93 8.38
CA TYR A 645 21.01 13.87 9.82
C TYR A 645 19.60 13.96 10.41
N GLN A 646 18.74 14.84 9.89
CA GLN A 646 17.34 14.95 10.31
C GLN A 646 16.56 13.66 10.12
N LYS A 647 16.74 12.99 8.98
CA LYS A 647 16.15 11.68 8.72
C LYS A 647 16.66 10.62 9.72
N SER A 648 17.97 10.52 9.94
CA SER A 648 18.57 9.56 10.89
C SER A 648 18.17 9.82 12.35
N ALA A 649 18.11 11.09 12.76
CA ALA A 649 17.70 11.50 14.10
C ALA A 649 16.23 11.17 14.39
N ASN A 650 15.36 11.26 13.38
CA ASN A 650 13.94 10.87 13.47
C ASN A 650 13.78 9.35 13.63
N LEU A 651 14.69 8.56 13.05
CA LEU A 651 14.79 7.10 13.29
C LEU A 651 15.41 6.78 14.67
N GLY A 652 15.88 7.79 15.39
CA GLY A 652 16.34 7.67 16.77
C GLY A 652 17.85 7.60 16.95
N ASN A 653 18.65 7.75 15.90
CA ASN A 653 20.11 7.72 16.03
C ASN A 653 20.60 8.90 16.90
N GLU A 654 21.29 8.59 18.00
CA GLU A 654 21.70 9.57 19.01
C GLU A 654 22.82 10.49 18.54
N ILE A 655 23.71 9.99 17.67
CA ILE A 655 24.80 10.79 17.08
C ILE A 655 24.20 11.79 16.07
N ALA A 656 23.26 11.34 15.23
CA ALA A 656 22.55 12.24 14.31
C ALA A 656 21.77 13.32 15.05
N GLN A 657 21.11 12.98 16.16
CA GLN A 657 20.43 13.95 17.03
C GLN A 657 21.42 14.99 17.57
N TYR A 658 22.61 14.57 18.01
CA TYR A 658 23.66 15.50 18.42
C TYR A 658 24.16 16.39 17.28
N ASN A 659 24.42 15.83 16.10
CA ASN A 659 24.92 16.57 14.94
C ASN A 659 23.93 17.66 14.51
N ILE A 660 22.62 17.37 14.48
CA ILE A 660 21.59 18.39 14.22
C ILE A 660 21.59 19.48 15.30
N GLY A 661 21.74 19.09 16.57
CA GLY A 661 21.86 20.05 17.67
C GLY A 661 22.99 21.04 17.40
N THR A 662 24.13 20.54 16.96
CA THR A 662 25.31 21.34 16.60
C THR A 662 25.08 22.20 15.36
N MET A 663 24.40 21.69 14.33
CA MET A 663 24.05 22.47 13.14
C MET A 663 23.11 23.64 13.48
N TYR A 664 22.08 23.42 14.30
CA TYR A 664 21.21 24.48 14.79
C TYR A 664 21.92 25.47 15.71
N GLU A 665 22.88 25.02 16.52
CA GLU A 665 23.65 25.91 17.39
C GLU A 665 24.58 26.84 16.60
N ASN A 666 25.24 26.30 15.58
CA ASN A 666 26.24 27.03 14.81
C ASN A 666 25.65 27.76 13.59
N GLY A 667 24.50 27.32 13.09
CA GLY A 667 23.91 27.82 11.85
C GLY A 667 24.55 27.20 10.59
N ASN A 668 25.05 25.97 10.69
CA ASN A 668 25.71 25.27 9.60
C ASN A 668 24.68 24.60 8.70
N GLY A 669 24.53 25.04 7.45
CA GLY A 669 23.55 24.48 6.50
C GLY A 669 22.07 24.77 6.83
N ILE A 670 21.80 25.45 7.95
CA ILE A 670 20.46 25.80 8.43
C ILE A 670 20.51 27.09 9.23
N THR A 671 19.38 27.78 9.37
CA THR A 671 19.30 28.96 10.25
C THR A 671 19.52 28.57 11.72
N LYS A 672 20.41 29.31 12.39
CA LYS A 672 20.72 29.14 13.81
C LYS A 672 19.45 29.21 14.68
N ASN A 673 19.26 28.22 15.55
CA ASN A 673 18.13 28.16 16.47
C ASN A 673 18.52 27.44 17.76
N LYS A 674 18.74 28.20 18.84
CA LYS A 674 19.20 27.67 20.13
C LYS A 674 18.19 26.72 20.78
N ASP A 675 16.89 27.00 20.67
CA ASP A 675 15.86 26.17 21.30
C ASP A 675 15.77 24.81 20.61
N LYS A 676 15.85 24.78 19.27
CA LYS A 676 15.94 23.54 18.51
C LYS A 676 17.24 22.78 18.80
N ALA A 677 18.36 23.48 18.98
CA ALA A 677 19.61 22.85 19.38
C ALA A 677 19.49 22.12 20.73
N ILE A 678 18.96 22.81 21.75
CA ILE A 678 18.70 22.24 23.08
C ILE A 678 17.76 21.04 22.98
N TYR A 679 16.66 21.15 22.24
CA TYR A 679 15.72 20.05 22.02
C TYR A 679 16.39 18.78 21.49
N TRP A 680 17.25 18.91 20.49
CA TRP A 680 17.95 17.78 19.90
C TRP A 680 19.05 17.21 20.81
N TYR A 681 19.79 18.08 21.51
CA TYR A 681 20.73 17.63 22.53
C TYR A 681 20.04 16.88 23.68
N GLU A 682 18.87 17.33 24.13
CA GLU A 682 18.09 16.61 25.16
C GLU A 682 17.65 15.23 24.70
N LYS A 683 17.19 15.09 23.45
CA LYS A 683 16.85 13.78 22.87
C LYS A 683 18.06 12.84 22.83
N SER A 684 19.20 13.32 22.34
CA SER A 684 20.45 12.55 22.26
C SER A 684 20.97 12.17 23.66
N ALA A 685 20.97 13.11 24.60
CA ALA A 685 21.40 12.90 25.98
C ALA A 685 20.53 11.89 26.73
N LYS A 686 19.21 11.89 26.50
CA LYS A 686 18.27 10.89 27.05
C LYS A 686 18.57 9.47 26.56
N ARG A 687 19.19 9.33 25.39
CA ARG A 687 19.68 8.05 24.86
C ARG A 687 21.10 7.69 25.34
N GLY A 688 21.71 8.53 26.17
CA GLY A 688 22.99 8.26 26.81
C GLY A 688 24.22 8.82 26.07
N TYR A 689 24.04 9.61 25.01
CA TYR A 689 25.17 10.16 24.28
C TYR A 689 25.92 11.23 25.10
N GLN A 690 27.18 10.96 25.41
CA GLN A 690 27.94 11.72 26.40
C GLN A 690 28.23 13.15 25.96
N ASP A 691 28.50 13.37 24.67
CA ASP A 691 28.80 14.70 24.13
C ASP A 691 27.57 15.62 24.18
N ALA A 692 26.37 15.07 23.92
CA ALA A 692 25.12 15.81 24.11
C ALA A 692 24.89 16.20 25.57
N GLN A 693 25.13 15.28 26.52
CA GLN A 693 25.04 15.59 27.95
C GLN A 693 26.03 16.68 28.38
N ASN A 694 27.26 16.62 27.86
CA ASN A 694 28.29 17.61 28.15
C ASN A 694 27.90 18.98 27.56
N ARG A 695 27.37 19.00 26.34
CA ARG A 695 26.95 20.24 25.68
C ARG A 695 25.78 20.92 26.38
N LEU A 696 24.79 20.15 26.84
CA LEU A 696 23.69 20.67 27.65
C LEU A 696 24.16 21.32 28.95
N LYS A 697 25.12 20.69 29.66
CA LYS A 697 25.70 21.27 30.88
C LYS A 697 26.38 22.62 30.61
N ILE A 698 27.03 22.77 29.46
CA ILE A 698 27.65 24.03 29.05
C ILE A 698 26.57 25.09 28.78
N LEU A 699 25.56 24.76 27.97
CA LEU A 699 24.45 25.69 27.64
C LEU A 699 23.67 26.16 28.88
N GLN A 700 23.46 25.28 29.86
CA GLN A 700 22.82 25.62 31.14
C GLN A 700 23.67 26.58 31.98
N LYS A 701 25.00 26.39 32.00
CA LYS A 701 25.94 27.30 32.68
C LYS A 701 25.95 28.68 32.01
N GLU A 702 25.97 28.74 30.68
CA GLU A 702 25.94 30.00 29.93
C GLU A 702 24.64 30.79 30.17
N SER A 703 23.49 30.12 30.17
CA SER A 703 22.19 30.72 30.49
C SER A 703 22.15 31.28 31.91
N THR A 704 22.73 30.55 32.88
CA THR A 704 22.83 30.99 34.28
C THR A 704 23.74 32.21 34.43
N ILE A 705 24.90 32.23 33.79
CA ILE A 705 25.82 33.38 33.78
C ILE A 705 25.16 34.59 33.14
N HIS A 706 24.42 34.41 32.04
CA HIS A 706 23.73 35.52 31.36
C HIS A 706 22.61 36.11 32.23
N LYS A 707 21.82 35.28 32.91
CA LYS A 707 20.82 35.72 33.90
C LYS A 707 21.44 36.47 35.08
N ILE A 708 22.58 36.00 35.59
CA ILE A 708 23.31 36.69 36.66
C ILE A 708 23.81 38.04 36.17
N LYS A 709 24.44 38.12 34.99
CA LYS A 709 24.90 39.39 34.41
C LYS A 709 23.74 40.37 34.16
N SER A 710 22.59 39.91 33.67
CA SER A 710 21.44 40.80 33.45
C SER A 710 20.76 41.30 34.74
N LEU A 711 21.02 40.65 35.88
CA LEU A 711 20.61 41.10 37.21
C LEU A 711 21.58 42.12 37.83
N PHE A 712 22.87 42.10 37.45
CA PHE A 712 23.90 43.02 37.96
C PHE A 712 24.09 44.28 37.11
N PHE A 713 23.58 44.32 35.88
CA PHE A 713 23.67 45.47 34.97
C PHE A 713 22.31 46.12 34.64
N LYS A 714 21.32 45.94 35.52
CA LYS A 714 20.13 46.81 35.63
C LYS A 714 20.35 47.78 36.78
#